data_AF-A0A3S0GK85-F1
#
_entry.id   AF-A0A3S0GK85-F1
#
_cell.length_a   1.000
_cell.length_b   1.000
_cell.length_c   1.000
_cell.angle_alpha   90.00
_cell.angle_beta   90.00
_cell.angle_gamma   90.00
#
_symmetry.space_group_name_H-M   'P 1'
#
loop_
_entity.id
_entity.type
_entity.pdbx_description
1 polymer ?
#
loop_
_entity_poly.entity_id
_entity_poly.type
_entity_poly.pdbx_seq_one_letter_code
_entity_poly.pdbx_strand_id
1 'polypeptide(L)'
;MKVNDRTIRRALIVVALGGLAVGLVATLAARSEIAHWAWITGTAPVITVLLFAIVRDLRAGRMGVDLLALLSMAAALALGETLAGVIVAVMYASGQALEDYAVGRAERDLKALIDRAPRVAHRKRGDALEDVPIDQVAVWDTILVSAGEVVPIDGQVASSSALIDESMLTGEPLPVMRQVGEAVSSGTINVGETFEMRASATAGDSAYAGIVRMVTAAQTAKAPFIRMADRYALLLVPVTLCITGVTWWLSGDPIRALAVLVAATPCPLILAAPAAFIGGTAQAARRGILVKGGGPLETLARIHTVMFDKTGTLTVGGARLVAVETAPGVAPDEALRLAASLEQASHHVLAATIVSTAQSKGLSLHAPDNVREALGSGLEGVIEGRKVSVGSLQFVHGEGRLEEWARRAARRASWRSALTVFVAVDGRVIAVLLFGDELRRETPRAIQALRRAGVARIVMVTGDRAEPAETIGAALDLETVLAERVPSDKVDAVVMERRLAPTLMVGDGINDAPALAAANVGLAMGARGASASSEAADAVILVDRLDRVAEAVAIARRTRAIAMQSMIAGMGLSGITMIAAAFGYVTPVAGALIQEAIDVSVILNALRALAPRGAFDQPPMSEAAATVLREDHERIEISLERLRQIADALDGAEAAEAVEHVLEANRIVETVIVGHEREDEETIYPRVSKYLNDSHGLSAMSRAHREILHQARLLGRLSDGLRPNEAEPYLIRDAQRIIESIESLVHIHNAQEEDIYEHAAARLGLEASAPRDGTPRMHSGRGSAAFEHALESASEGRGRWPMLAGALILLALVAGGAYWGGDFFARFRPGVPLAERKLSEIKTVGVVSGETEMPITASVSGVIAAVSCDIGSIVKAGQVCAEIDSRPYRLIVERSNADLTLANGRLTKAKAQFARAQATYERAQNLSNRKAIASSALTASQKLLEQRQADVVRAEASVALIEAALSSARGDLERTSILSPIEGTVVARDVRTGQTVVAGHPLFRVVADPRIVKIRVSVDVRVATALRVGDAVSFSVEREPDYRFEGQVTQISIDPRATEPSGKYDVVVTAANPDLRLAPGMSTTIRMTPRSQAAPAARRRHKSPSQSADDAVSQKRRQHTRSLGRSVLARHLGGGDNQTGATAG
;
A
#
# COMPACT_ATOMS: atom_id res chain seq x y z
N MET A 1 -3.64 -34.39 7.63
CA MET A 1 -2.61 -34.07 8.63
C MET A 1 -1.66 -33.02 8.03
N LYS A 2 -1.91 -31.72 8.28
CA LYS A 2 -0.92 -30.67 7.94
C LYS A 2 -0.04 -30.50 9.16
N VAL A 3 1.14 -31.12 9.16
CA VAL A 3 2.15 -30.83 10.19
C VAL A 3 2.58 -29.38 9.98
N ASN A 4 2.64 -28.60 11.05
CA ASN A 4 3.01 -27.19 10.97
C ASN A 4 4.51 -27.08 10.65
N ASP A 5 4.86 -26.56 9.46
CA ASP A 5 6.24 -26.51 8.94
C ASP A 5 7.21 -25.86 9.94
N ARG A 6 6.77 -24.82 10.68
CA ARG A 6 7.60 -24.17 11.73
C ARG A 6 8.00 -25.12 12.84
N THR A 7 7.13 -26.06 13.22
CA THR A 7 7.41 -27.06 14.27
C THR A 7 8.38 -28.11 13.77
N ILE A 8 8.28 -28.54 12.50
CA ILE A 8 9.27 -29.41 11.85
C ILE A 8 10.63 -28.72 11.83
N ARG A 9 10.72 -27.47 11.34
CA ARG A 9 11.98 -26.71 11.29
C ARG A 9 12.64 -26.61 12.67
N ARG A 10 11.88 -26.26 13.71
CA ARG A 10 12.40 -26.22 15.09
C ARG A 10 12.87 -27.58 15.60
N ALA A 11 12.14 -28.66 15.30
CA ALA A 11 12.55 -30.01 15.67
C ALA A 11 13.86 -30.43 14.96
N LEU A 12 14.01 -30.10 13.66
CA LEU A 12 15.25 -30.36 12.91
C LEU A 12 16.46 -29.63 13.50
N ILE A 13 16.31 -28.39 13.95
CA ILE A 13 17.38 -27.64 14.65
C ILE A 13 17.79 -28.36 15.93
N VAL A 14 16.81 -28.76 16.76
CA VAL A 14 17.08 -29.44 18.04
C VAL A 14 17.75 -30.80 17.79
N VAL A 15 17.36 -31.53 16.75
CA VAL A 15 17.98 -32.80 16.35
C VAL A 15 19.42 -32.60 15.83
N ALA A 16 19.65 -31.60 14.98
CA ALA A 16 20.98 -31.32 14.44
C ALA A 16 21.95 -30.81 15.53
N LEU A 17 21.52 -29.85 16.35
CA LEU A 17 22.30 -29.36 17.50
C LEU A 17 22.52 -30.46 18.55
N GLY A 18 21.52 -31.30 18.81
CA GLY A 18 21.64 -32.46 19.70
C GLY A 18 22.67 -33.45 19.19
N GLY A 19 22.63 -33.81 17.91
CA GLY A 19 23.62 -34.68 17.27
C GLY A 19 25.03 -34.10 17.31
N LEU A 20 25.19 -32.82 16.99
CA LEU A 20 26.46 -32.09 17.09
C LEU A 20 27.01 -32.12 18.53
N ALA A 21 26.20 -31.72 19.52
CA ALA A 21 26.62 -31.63 20.91
C ALA A 21 26.95 -33.00 21.53
N VAL A 22 26.11 -34.02 21.29
CA VAL A 22 26.37 -35.40 21.76
C VAL A 22 27.63 -35.94 21.11
N GLY A 23 27.84 -35.69 19.80
CA GLY A 23 29.05 -36.14 19.13
C GLY A 23 30.32 -35.41 19.55
N LEU A 24 30.23 -34.10 19.86
CA LEU A 24 31.34 -33.34 20.43
C LEU A 24 31.73 -33.88 21.81
N VAL A 25 30.75 -34.13 22.69
CA VAL A 25 30.97 -34.73 24.02
C VAL A 25 31.52 -36.15 23.91
N ALA A 26 31.04 -36.96 22.95
CA ALA A 26 31.58 -38.29 22.68
C ALA A 26 33.03 -38.23 22.19
N THR A 27 33.38 -37.25 21.35
CA THR A 27 34.75 -37.02 20.87
C THR A 27 35.68 -36.62 22.02
N LEU A 28 35.26 -35.69 22.88
CA LEU A 28 35.99 -35.30 24.09
C LEU A 28 36.13 -36.46 25.10
N ALA A 29 35.18 -37.40 25.11
CA ALA A 29 35.24 -38.63 25.90
C ALA A 29 36.00 -39.79 25.21
N ALA A 30 36.70 -39.51 24.09
CA ALA A 30 37.44 -40.49 23.28
C ALA A 30 36.59 -41.67 22.74
N ARG A 31 35.29 -41.45 22.49
CA ARG A 31 34.34 -42.43 21.94
C ARG A 31 33.97 -42.09 20.50
N SER A 32 34.91 -42.26 19.59
CA SER A 32 34.78 -41.97 18.14
C SER A 32 33.53 -42.60 17.49
N GLU A 33 33.25 -43.88 17.78
CA GLU A 33 32.07 -44.59 17.28
C GLU A 33 30.75 -43.88 17.66
N ILE A 34 30.63 -43.47 18.92
CA ILE A 34 29.42 -42.78 19.39
C ILE A 34 29.31 -41.39 18.76
N ALA A 35 30.44 -40.71 18.54
CA ALA A 35 30.46 -39.43 17.84
C ALA A 35 29.99 -39.55 16.38
N HIS A 36 30.49 -40.54 15.66
CA HIS A 36 30.12 -40.82 14.27
C HIS A 36 28.61 -41.07 14.12
N TRP A 37 28.04 -41.96 14.94
CA TRP A 37 26.59 -42.24 14.93
C TRP A 37 25.74 -41.05 15.41
N ALA A 38 26.22 -40.24 16.36
CA ALA A 38 25.54 -39.02 16.80
C ALA A 38 25.44 -37.97 15.67
N TRP A 39 26.51 -37.79 14.90
CA TRP A 39 26.53 -36.88 13.75
C TRP A 39 25.67 -37.37 12.58
N ILE A 40 25.67 -38.67 12.28
CA ILE A 40 24.77 -39.28 11.29
C ILE A 40 23.31 -39.07 11.69
N THR A 41 22.95 -39.36 12.95
CA THR A 41 21.57 -39.23 13.44
C THR A 41 21.09 -37.79 13.54
N GLY A 42 22.00 -36.82 13.74
CA GLY A 42 21.69 -35.38 13.58
C GLY A 42 21.47 -34.94 12.13
N THR A 43 22.18 -35.54 11.17
CA THR A 43 22.19 -35.11 9.75
C THR A 43 21.07 -35.75 8.92
N ALA A 44 20.86 -37.07 9.05
CA ALA A 44 19.96 -37.84 8.19
C ALA A 44 18.48 -37.37 8.21
N PRO A 45 17.90 -36.93 9.34
CA PRO A 45 16.55 -36.37 9.37
C PRO A 45 16.43 -35.07 8.56
N VAL A 46 17.46 -34.21 8.59
CA VAL A 46 17.49 -32.96 7.83
C VAL A 46 17.55 -33.25 6.32
N ILE A 47 18.44 -34.16 5.89
CA ILE A 47 18.49 -34.66 4.50
C ILE A 47 17.12 -35.18 4.05
N THR A 48 16.44 -35.98 4.90
CA THR A 48 15.17 -36.63 4.53
C THR A 48 14.05 -35.61 4.31
N VAL A 49 13.93 -34.60 5.17
CA VAL A 49 12.92 -33.54 5.02
C VAL A 49 13.26 -32.64 3.83
N LEU A 50 14.54 -32.28 3.66
CA LEU A 50 15.01 -31.44 2.56
C LEU A 50 14.79 -32.10 1.19
N LEU A 51 15.09 -33.39 1.07
CA LEU A 51 14.82 -34.18 -0.14
C LEU A 51 13.33 -34.19 -0.50
N PHE A 52 12.44 -34.37 0.49
CA PHE A 52 11.00 -34.33 0.25
C PHE A 52 10.51 -32.95 -0.19
N ALA A 53 11.06 -31.87 0.38
CA ALA A 53 10.78 -30.50 -0.03
C ALA A 53 11.24 -30.27 -1.49
N ILE A 54 12.49 -30.59 -1.83
CA ILE A 54 13.02 -30.43 -3.20
C ILE A 54 12.21 -31.24 -4.22
N VAL A 55 11.82 -32.49 -3.92
CA VAL A 55 10.99 -33.31 -4.82
C VAL A 55 9.59 -32.70 -5.01
N ARG A 56 9.00 -32.11 -3.97
CA ARG A 56 7.71 -31.40 -4.04
C ARG A 56 7.82 -30.14 -4.90
N ASP A 57 8.88 -29.36 -4.73
CA ASP A 57 9.09 -28.10 -5.43
C ASP A 57 9.49 -28.31 -6.91
N LEU A 58 10.30 -29.35 -7.21
CA LEU A 58 10.62 -29.76 -8.58
C LEU A 58 9.37 -30.23 -9.36
N ARG A 59 8.47 -30.98 -8.71
CA ARG A 59 7.15 -31.34 -9.28
C ARG A 59 6.25 -30.13 -9.56
N ALA A 60 6.50 -29.01 -8.89
CA ALA A 60 5.81 -27.74 -9.10
C ALA A 60 6.58 -26.79 -10.05
N GLY A 61 7.61 -27.28 -10.75
CA GLY A 61 8.39 -26.51 -11.73
C GLY A 61 9.40 -25.54 -11.13
N ARG A 62 9.71 -25.64 -9.82
CA ARG A 62 10.68 -24.79 -9.13
C ARG A 62 11.97 -25.56 -8.84
N MET A 63 13.11 -25.03 -9.27
CA MET A 63 14.42 -25.48 -8.81
C MET A 63 14.95 -24.53 -7.75
N GLY A 64 15.16 -25.03 -6.53
CA GLY A 64 15.67 -24.27 -5.39
C GLY A 64 17.17 -24.45 -5.19
N VAL A 65 17.81 -23.45 -4.59
CA VAL A 65 19.23 -23.46 -4.21
C VAL A 65 19.57 -24.47 -3.10
N ASP A 66 18.54 -24.94 -2.39
CA ASP A 66 18.58 -26.04 -1.41
C ASP A 66 19.27 -27.32 -1.89
N LEU A 67 19.34 -27.53 -3.21
CA LEU A 67 20.06 -28.65 -3.81
C LEU A 67 21.54 -28.70 -3.39
N LEU A 68 22.22 -27.55 -3.23
CA LEU A 68 23.62 -27.51 -2.80
C LEU A 68 23.79 -27.97 -1.35
N ALA A 69 22.85 -27.61 -0.46
CA ALA A 69 22.86 -28.08 0.93
C ALA A 69 22.60 -29.60 1.01
N LEU A 70 21.63 -30.10 0.23
CA LEU A 70 21.36 -31.54 0.12
C LEU A 70 22.59 -32.32 -0.37
N LEU A 71 23.22 -31.86 -1.46
CA LEU A 71 24.42 -32.49 -2.02
C LEU A 71 25.60 -32.45 -1.04
N SER A 72 25.81 -31.32 -0.35
CA SER A 72 26.87 -31.19 0.66
C SER A 72 26.70 -32.17 1.81
N MET A 73 25.51 -32.25 2.41
CA MET A 73 25.24 -33.19 3.50
C MET A 73 25.32 -34.65 3.03
N ALA A 74 24.78 -34.98 1.86
CA ALA A 74 24.82 -36.33 1.32
C ALA A 74 26.25 -36.79 0.98
N ALA A 75 27.05 -35.92 0.34
CA ALA A 75 28.45 -36.19 0.03
C ALA A 75 29.30 -36.30 1.30
N ALA A 76 29.05 -35.47 2.32
CA ALA A 76 29.73 -35.56 3.61
C ALA A 76 29.49 -36.91 4.30
N LEU A 77 28.25 -37.41 4.32
CA LEU A 77 27.95 -38.74 4.85
C LEU A 77 28.57 -39.86 4.00
N ALA A 78 28.54 -39.74 2.67
CA ALA A 78 29.09 -40.75 1.76
C ALA A 78 30.62 -40.86 1.81
N LEU A 79 31.32 -39.76 2.11
CA LEU A 79 32.79 -39.69 2.22
C LEU A 79 33.30 -39.93 3.66
N GLY A 80 32.41 -40.16 4.64
CA GLY A 80 32.76 -40.36 6.04
C GLY A 80 32.97 -39.08 6.87
N GLU A 81 32.94 -37.91 6.22
CA GLU A 81 33.05 -36.54 6.76
C GLU A 81 31.81 -36.10 7.57
N THR A 82 31.38 -36.98 8.47
CA THR A 82 30.17 -36.87 9.30
C THR A 82 30.10 -35.61 10.16
N LEU A 83 31.25 -35.09 10.63
CA LEU A 83 31.32 -33.80 11.33
C LEU A 83 30.92 -32.63 10.42
N ALA A 84 31.44 -32.59 9.18
CA ALA A 84 31.03 -31.58 8.21
C ALA A 84 29.55 -31.72 7.86
N GLY A 85 29.04 -32.94 7.72
CA GLY A 85 27.63 -33.23 7.47
C GLY A 85 26.70 -32.64 8.55
N VAL A 86 27.01 -32.85 9.83
CA VAL A 86 26.16 -32.32 10.92
C VAL A 86 26.30 -30.81 11.10
N ILE A 87 27.47 -30.22 10.82
CA ILE A 87 27.64 -28.76 10.85
C ILE A 87 26.81 -28.11 9.74
N VAL A 88 26.81 -28.66 8.52
CA VAL A 88 25.96 -28.17 7.43
C VAL A 88 24.47 -28.37 7.74
N ALA A 89 24.10 -29.47 8.41
CA ALA A 89 22.73 -29.69 8.87
C ALA A 89 22.29 -28.67 9.93
N VAL A 90 23.18 -28.31 10.87
CA VAL A 90 22.95 -27.22 11.84
C VAL A 90 22.82 -25.89 11.12
N MET A 91 23.75 -25.54 10.22
CA MET A 91 23.78 -24.28 9.45
C MET A 91 22.52 -24.09 8.57
N TYR A 92 22.07 -25.15 7.88
CA TYR A 92 20.82 -25.10 7.12
C TYR A 92 19.61 -24.85 8.03
N ALA A 93 19.55 -25.55 9.17
CA ALA A 93 18.44 -25.46 10.09
C ALA A 93 18.44 -24.13 10.88
N SER A 94 19.61 -23.62 11.29
CA SER A 94 19.79 -22.33 11.96
C SER A 94 19.46 -21.18 11.01
N GLY A 95 19.94 -21.21 9.76
CA GLY A 95 19.61 -20.23 8.73
C GLY A 95 18.10 -20.08 8.53
N GLN A 96 17.37 -21.20 8.46
CA GLN A 96 15.91 -21.22 8.39
C GLN A 96 15.21 -20.65 9.64
N ALA A 97 15.77 -20.81 10.84
CA ALA A 97 15.24 -20.15 12.04
C ALA A 97 15.61 -18.67 12.16
N LEU A 98 16.80 -18.28 11.69
CA LEU A 98 17.19 -16.88 11.56
C LEU A 98 16.30 -16.16 10.56
N GLU A 99 15.86 -16.83 9.49
CA GLU A 99 14.82 -16.35 8.57
C GLU A 99 13.50 -16.11 9.31
N ASP A 100 12.91 -17.15 9.92
CA ASP A 100 11.64 -17.05 10.67
C ASP A 100 11.74 -15.98 11.80
N TYR A 101 12.91 -15.78 12.42
CA TYR A 101 13.14 -14.76 13.43
C TYR A 101 13.28 -13.34 12.85
N ALA A 102 14.02 -13.15 11.76
CA ALA A 102 14.19 -11.84 11.11
C ALA A 102 12.87 -11.35 10.52
N VAL A 103 12.14 -12.24 9.83
CA VAL A 103 10.76 -12.02 9.37
C VAL A 103 9.88 -11.63 10.56
N GLY A 104 9.83 -12.46 11.61
CA GLY A 104 9.01 -12.19 12.80
C GLY A 104 9.45 -10.97 13.63
N ARG A 105 10.69 -10.50 13.51
CA ARG A 105 11.16 -9.24 14.12
C ARG A 105 10.63 -8.04 13.35
N ALA A 106 10.57 -8.09 12.03
CA ALA A 106 10.06 -7.00 11.21
C ALA A 106 8.52 -6.98 11.14
N GLU A 107 7.86 -8.15 11.16
CA GLU A 107 6.40 -8.27 11.33
C GLU A 107 5.91 -7.68 12.68
N ARG A 108 6.69 -7.82 13.76
CA ARG A 108 6.33 -7.30 15.10
C ARG A 108 6.02 -5.81 15.11
N ASP A 109 6.79 -5.00 14.38
CA ASP A 109 6.59 -3.55 14.35
C ASP A 109 5.30 -3.18 13.61
N LEU A 110 4.93 -3.95 12.57
CA LEU A 110 3.68 -3.78 11.83
C LEU A 110 2.47 -4.31 12.62
N LYS A 111 2.66 -5.35 13.43
CA LYS A 111 1.65 -5.85 14.37
C LYS A 111 1.36 -4.84 15.48
N ALA A 112 2.36 -4.11 15.98
CA ALA A 112 2.15 -3.09 17.01
C ALA A 112 1.21 -1.94 16.58
N LEU A 113 1.06 -1.69 15.26
CA LEU A 113 0.06 -0.76 14.73
C LEU A 113 -1.37 -1.33 14.83
N ILE A 114 -1.54 -2.66 14.67
CA ILE A 114 -2.85 -3.35 14.80
C ILE A 114 -3.21 -3.56 16.28
N ASP A 115 -2.24 -3.92 17.13
CA ASP A 115 -2.49 -4.20 18.55
C ASP A 115 -2.92 -2.95 19.35
N ARG A 116 -2.76 -1.74 18.78
CA ARG A 116 -3.26 -0.46 19.32
C ARG A 116 -4.72 -0.14 18.96
N ALA A 117 -5.38 -0.98 18.17
CA ALA A 117 -6.76 -0.77 17.77
C ALA A 117 -7.73 -0.82 18.98
N PRO A 118 -8.49 0.25 19.26
CA PRO A 118 -9.56 0.18 20.26
C PRO A 118 -10.61 -0.85 19.84
N ARG A 119 -11.04 -1.68 20.79
CA ARG A 119 -12.02 -2.77 20.59
C ARG A 119 -13.34 -2.54 21.30
N VAL A 120 -13.36 -1.56 22.20
CA VAL A 120 -14.47 -1.13 23.04
C VAL A 120 -14.62 0.36 22.81
N ALA A 121 -15.85 0.85 22.87
CA ALA A 121 -16.16 2.27 22.89
C ALA A 121 -17.13 2.55 24.06
N HIS A 122 -16.93 3.68 24.74
CA HIS A 122 -17.75 4.09 25.88
C HIS A 122 -18.99 4.84 25.37
N ARG A 123 -20.09 4.14 25.13
CA ARG A 123 -21.33 4.76 24.64
C ARG A 123 -22.12 5.37 25.79
N LYS A 124 -22.51 6.64 25.65
CA LYS A 124 -23.39 7.34 26.58
C LYS A 124 -24.85 7.21 26.14
N ARG A 125 -25.73 6.79 27.05
CA ARG A 125 -27.17 6.57 26.81
C ARG A 125 -27.99 7.22 27.93
N GLY A 126 -28.35 8.48 27.74
CA GLY A 126 -28.81 9.34 28.83
C GLY A 126 -27.64 9.65 29.78
N ASP A 127 -27.82 9.43 31.08
CA ASP A 127 -26.75 9.60 32.08
C ASP A 127 -25.92 8.33 32.32
N ALA A 128 -26.26 7.20 31.68
CA ALA A 128 -25.52 5.95 31.82
C ALA A 128 -24.41 5.81 30.77
N LEU A 129 -23.25 5.34 31.20
CA LEU A 129 -22.15 4.90 30.33
C LEU A 129 -22.21 3.38 30.14
N GLU A 130 -22.07 2.91 28.91
CA GLU A 130 -22.09 1.50 28.53
C GLU A 130 -20.86 1.16 27.65
N ASP A 131 -20.02 0.25 28.13
CA ASP A 131 -18.88 -0.27 27.39
C ASP A 131 -19.37 -1.26 26.32
N VAL A 132 -19.37 -0.84 25.06
CA VAL A 132 -19.81 -1.68 23.94
C VAL A 132 -18.63 -2.12 23.06
N PRO A 133 -18.63 -3.35 22.52
CA PRO A 133 -17.72 -3.71 21.44
C PRO A 133 -17.87 -2.73 20.28
N ILE A 134 -16.75 -2.30 19.70
CA ILE A 134 -16.73 -1.23 18.68
C ILE A 134 -17.68 -1.50 17.49
N ASP A 135 -17.81 -2.77 17.09
CA ASP A 135 -18.72 -3.23 16.02
C ASP A 135 -20.22 -3.00 16.32
N GLN A 136 -20.59 -2.62 17.55
CA GLN A 136 -21.96 -2.32 17.98
C GLN A 136 -22.27 -0.82 18.08
N VAL A 137 -21.30 0.05 17.77
CA VAL A 137 -21.52 1.50 17.71
C VAL A 137 -22.25 1.84 16.41
N ALA A 138 -23.37 2.55 16.55
CA ALA A 138 -24.14 3.06 15.42
C ALA A 138 -23.78 4.52 15.10
N VAL A 139 -23.99 4.93 13.84
CA VAL A 139 -23.96 6.36 13.47
C VAL A 139 -24.98 7.11 14.34
N TRP A 140 -24.60 8.30 14.80
CA TRP A 140 -25.29 9.15 15.76
C TRP A 140 -25.25 8.76 17.24
N ASP A 141 -24.66 7.61 17.61
CA ASP A 141 -24.38 7.29 19.02
C ASP A 141 -23.42 8.34 19.62
N THR A 142 -23.67 8.72 20.88
CA THR A 142 -22.76 9.59 21.64
C THR A 142 -21.71 8.72 22.31
N ILE A 143 -20.44 8.94 21.98
CA ILE A 143 -19.28 8.24 22.53
C ILE A 143 -18.51 9.21 23.43
N LEU A 144 -18.15 8.74 24.63
CA LEU A 144 -17.24 9.45 25.52
C LEU A 144 -15.81 9.00 25.22
N VAL A 145 -14.88 9.93 25.02
CA VAL A 145 -13.46 9.63 24.81
C VAL A 145 -12.66 10.20 25.97
N SER A 146 -12.06 9.31 26.75
CA SER A 146 -11.32 9.65 27.97
C SER A 146 -9.99 10.34 27.67
N ALA A 147 -9.45 11.08 28.64
CA ALA A 147 -8.09 11.62 28.54
C ALA A 147 -7.05 10.49 28.33
N GLY A 148 -6.20 10.62 27.30
CA GLY A 148 -5.23 9.61 26.88
C GLY A 148 -5.79 8.44 26.08
N GLU A 149 -7.09 8.42 25.78
CA GLU A 149 -7.74 7.36 25.01
C GLU A 149 -7.59 7.58 23.49
N VAL A 150 -7.56 6.49 22.73
CA VAL A 150 -7.60 6.53 21.26
C VAL A 150 -9.05 6.69 20.81
N VAL A 151 -9.33 7.67 19.97
CA VAL A 151 -10.66 7.88 19.40
C VAL A 151 -11.08 6.61 18.62
N PRO A 152 -12.18 5.92 19.00
CA PRO A 152 -12.48 4.61 18.44
C PRO A 152 -13.03 4.67 17.02
N ILE A 153 -13.86 5.67 16.73
CA ILE A 153 -14.71 5.75 15.54
C ILE A 153 -14.69 7.18 14.98
N ASP A 154 -14.87 7.36 13.67
CA ASP A 154 -14.97 8.71 13.10
C ASP A 154 -16.25 9.39 13.61
N GLY A 155 -16.18 10.70 13.88
CA GLY A 155 -17.32 11.45 14.43
C GLY A 155 -17.15 12.97 14.40
N GLN A 156 -17.98 13.66 15.18
CA GLN A 156 -17.93 15.12 15.40
C GLN A 156 -17.88 15.42 16.90
N VAL A 157 -17.17 16.47 17.32
CA VAL A 157 -17.13 16.89 18.73
C VAL A 157 -18.52 17.36 19.17
N ALA A 158 -19.03 16.85 20.29
CA ALA A 158 -20.29 17.26 20.92
C ALA A 158 -20.08 18.12 22.17
N SER A 159 -18.92 18.01 22.84
CA SER A 159 -18.48 18.90 23.93
C SER A 159 -17.93 20.24 23.42
N SER A 160 -17.74 21.21 24.32
CA SER A 160 -17.27 22.57 23.99
C SER A 160 -15.97 22.60 23.20
N SER A 161 -15.02 21.72 23.51
CA SER A 161 -13.79 21.52 22.75
C SER A 161 -13.19 20.15 23.04
N ALA A 162 -12.26 19.71 22.19
CA ALA A 162 -11.43 18.53 22.37
C ALA A 162 -9.98 18.87 21.97
N LEU A 163 -8.98 18.42 22.73
CA LEU A 163 -7.57 18.60 22.38
C LEU A 163 -6.99 17.27 21.90
N ILE A 164 -6.68 17.17 20.62
CA ILE A 164 -6.46 15.90 19.94
C ILE A 164 -5.07 15.87 19.30
N ASP A 165 -4.29 14.85 19.64
CA ASP A 165 -3.05 14.51 18.94
C ASP A 165 -3.42 13.73 17.66
N GLU A 166 -3.36 14.46 16.55
CA GLU A 166 -3.59 13.94 15.22
C GLU A 166 -2.28 13.47 14.54
N SER A 167 -1.11 13.55 15.21
CA SER A 167 0.22 13.35 14.61
C SER A 167 0.41 12.01 13.88
N MET A 168 -0.31 10.97 14.30
CA MET A 168 -0.30 9.65 13.67
C MET A 168 -1.04 9.61 12.31
N LEU A 169 -1.94 10.57 12.04
CA LEU A 169 -2.73 10.69 10.81
C LEU A 169 -2.36 11.93 9.99
N THR A 170 -2.09 13.08 10.61
CA THR A 170 -1.74 14.33 9.90
C THR A 170 -0.23 14.53 9.80
N GLY A 171 0.56 13.88 10.67
CA GLY A 171 2.00 14.10 10.75
C GLY A 171 2.38 15.41 11.45
N GLU A 172 1.41 16.19 11.93
CA GLU A 172 1.63 17.42 12.69
C GLU A 172 1.99 17.10 14.15
N PRO A 173 3.11 17.60 14.70
CA PRO A 173 3.60 17.20 16.02
C PRO A 173 2.88 17.89 17.19
N LEU A 174 2.06 18.92 16.92
CA LEU A 174 1.34 19.67 17.93
C LEU A 174 -0.14 19.22 17.99
N PRO A 175 -0.70 18.96 19.19
CA PRO A 175 -2.12 18.67 19.34
C PRO A 175 -3.00 19.82 18.84
N VAL A 176 -4.06 19.46 18.10
CA VAL A 176 -5.03 20.40 17.52
C VAL A 176 -6.23 20.52 18.46
N MET A 177 -6.69 21.75 18.69
CA MET A 177 -7.92 21.99 19.45
C MET A 177 -9.11 22.01 18.49
N ARG A 178 -10.01 21.03 18.62
CA ARG A 178 -11.25 20.91 17.85
C ARG A 178 -12.43 21.52 18.62
N GLN A 179 -13.31 22.22 17.91
CA GLN A 179 -14.50 22.88 18.46
C GLN A 179 -15.77 22.04 18.26
N VAL A 180 -16.87 22.42 18.93
CA VAL A 180 -18.21 21.79 18.74
C VAL A 180 -18.55 21.66 17.25
N GLY A 181 -18.96 20.46 16.83
CA GLY A 181 -19.37 20.16 15.45
C GLY A 181 -18.23 19.89 14.47
N GLU A 182 -16.97 20.15 14.83
CA GLU A 182 -15.83 19.80 13.99
C GLU A 182 -15.61 18.28 13.97
N ALA A 183 -15.09 17.78 12.83
CA ALA A 183 -14.83 16.36 12.64
C ALA A 183 -13.62 15.87 13.46
N VAL A 184 -13.72 14.64 13.94
CA VAL A 184 -12.64 13.91 14.62
C VAL A 184 -12.47 12.54 13.97
N SER A 185 -11.22 12.21 13.63
CA SER A 185 -10.86 10.93 13.01
C SER A 185 -10.52 9.86 14.05
N SER A 186 -10.99 8.63 13.80
CA SER A 186 -10.59 7.43 14.53
C SER A 186 -9.07 7.20 14.48
N GLY A 187 -8.50 6.68 15.57
CA GLY A 187 -7.07 6.41 15.68
C GLY A 187 -6.21 7.60 16.13
N THR A 188 -6.80 8.79 16.27
CA THR A 188 -6.19 9.95 16.95
C THR A 188 -6.24 9.75 18.48
N ILE A 189 -5.45 10.52 19.24
CA ILE A 189 -5.38 10.39 20.71
C ILE A 189 -5.94 11.64 21.38
N ASN A 190 -6.83 11.49 22.35
CA ASN A 190 -7.24 12.60 23.20
C ASN A 190 -6.10 12.97 24.17
N VAL A 191 -5.57 14.20 24.08
CA VAL A 191 -4.53 14.73 24.98
C VAL A 191 -5.10 15.66 26.05
N GLY A 192 -6.35 16.11 25.86
CA GLY A 192 -7.05 17.00 26.76
C GLY A 192 -7.90 16.28 27.79
N GLU A 193 -8.91 16.99 28.29
CA GLU A 193 -9.94 16.41 29.15
C GLU A 193 -10.85 15.46 28.38
N THR A 194 -11.62 14.65 29.12
CA THR A 194 -12.61 13.74 28.55
C THR A 194 -13.69 14.52 27.80
N PHE A 195 -13.97 14.15 26.54
CA PHE A 195 -14.97 14.84 25.72
C PHE A 195 -16.01 13.86 25.15
N GLU A 196 -17.21 14.37 24.86
CA GLU A 196 -18.26 13.67 24.14
C GLU A 196 -18.13 13.96 22.65
N MET A 197 -18.25 12.91 21.84
CA MET A 197 -18.33 12.98 20.39
C MET A 197 -19.57 12.25 19.89
N ARG A 198 -19.98 12.54 18.67
CA ARG A 198 -21.10 11.87 18.00
C ARG A 198 -20.59 11.10 16.79
N ALA A 199 -20.80 9.78 16.76
CA ALA A 199 -20.30 8.92 15.70
C ALA A 199 -20.88 9.31 14.34
N SER A 200 -20.04 9.45 13.31
CA SER A 200 -20.43 9.78 11.93
C SER A 200 -20.29 8.59 10.97
N ALA A 201 -19.45 7.61 11.31
CA ALA A 201 -19.25 6.37 10.57
C ALA A 201 -19.63 5.13 11.42
N THR A 202 -19.55 3.94 10.81
CA THR A 202 -19.51 2.66 11.57
C THR A 202 -18.07 2.25 11.84
N ALA A 203 -17.86 1.28 12.73
CA ALA A 203 -16.53 0.70 12.98
C ALA A 203 -15.87 0.15 11.70
N GLY A 204 -16.64 -0.42 10.77
CA GLY A 204 -16.13 -0.92 9.50
C GLY A 204 -15.74 0.18 8.52
N ASP A 205 -16.47 1.29 8.52
CA ASP A 205 -16.31 2.38 7.55
C ASP A 205 -15.29 3.45 8.01
N SER A 206 -14.88 3.41 9.28
CA SER A 206 -13.98 4.39 9.89
C SER A 206 -12.56 4.39 9.28
N ALA A 207 -11.93 5.56 9.26
CA ALA A 207 -10.58 5.78 8.73
C ALA A 207 -9.56 4.78 9.26
N TYR A 208 -9.52 4.58 10.59
CA TYR A 208 -8.60 3.65 11.24
C TYR A 208 -8.85 2.18 10.89
N ALA A 209 -10.11 1.77 10.70
CA ALA A 209 -10.43 0.43 10.21
C ALA A 209 -9.98 0.22 8.75
N GLY A 210 -10.01 1.29 7.94
CA GLY A 210 -9.32 1.34 6.65
C GLY A 210 -7.82 1.05 6.78
N ILE A 211 -7.13 1.71 7.71
CA ILE A 211 -5.71 1.45 8.00
C ILE A 211 -5.50 -0.02 8.38
N VAL A 212 -6.28 -0.57 9.31
CA VAL A 212 -6.16 -1.98 9.74
C VAL A 212 -6.38 -2.96 8.59
N ARG A 213 -7.37 -2.71 7.71
CA ARG A 213 -7.59 -3.52 6.49
C ARG A 213 -6.39 -3.47 5.56
N MET A 214 -5.88 -2.28 5.25
CA MET A 214 -4.73 -2.11 4.36
C MET A 214 -3.45 -2.74 4.95
N VAL A 215 -3.23 -2.63 6.25
CA VAL A 215 -2.10 -3.26 6.95
C VAL A 215 -2.22 -4.78 6.91
N THR A 216 -3.43 -5.32 7.11
CA THR A 216 -3.70 -6.76 6.99
C THR A 216 -3.51 -7.26 5.56
N ALA A 217 -3.89 -6.47 4.55
CA ALA A 217 -3.62 -6.76 3.14
C ALA A 217 -2.10 -6.76 2.86
N ALA A 218 -1.34 -5.80 3.41
CA ALA A 218 0.11 -5.77 3.29
C ALA A 218 0.82 -6.97 3.98
N GLN A 219 0.30 -7.45 5.11
CA GLN A 219 0.80 -8.66 5.79
C GLN A 219 0.46 -9.96 5.04
N THR A 220 -0.74 -10.04 4.44
CA THR A 220 -1.17 -11.24 3.70
C THR A 220 -0.64 -11.29 2.27
N ALA A 221 -0.24 -10.14 1.71
CA ALA A 221 0.50 -10.01 0.46
C ALA A 221 1.91 -10.60 0.56
N LYS A 222 2.00 -11.93 0.56
CA LYS A 222 3.21 -12.67 0.18
C LYS A 222 3.53 -12.42 -1.29
N ALA A 223 4.08 -11.24 -1.57
CA ALA A 223 4.82 -11.02 -2.80
C ALA A 223 5.91 -12.12 -2.88
N PRO A 224 6.06 -12.81 -4.02
CA PRO A 224 7.20 -13.68 -4.20
C PRO A 224 8.48 -12.82 -4.24
N PHE A 225 9.18 -12.71 -3.09
CA PHE A 225 10.47 -12.02 -2.85
C PHE A 225 11.65 -12.59 -3.67
N ILE A 226 11.33 -13.24 -4.78
CA ILE A 226 12.03 -14.37 -5.38
C ILE A 226 12.74 -13.91 -6.66
N ARG A 227 12.28 -12.85 -7.34
CA ARG A 227 12.83 -12.41 -8.64
C ARG A 227 14.29 -11.95 -8.59
N MET A 228 14.70 -11.25 -7.52
CA MET A 228 16.07 -10.73 -7.43
C MET A 228 17.06 -11.80 -6.94
N ALA A 229 16.68 -12.59 -5.92
CA ALA A 229 17.52 -13.68 -5.40
C ALA A 229 17.64 -14.84 -6.41
N ASP A 230 16.54 -15.32 -7.00
CA ASP A 230 16.57 -16.45 -7.95
C ASP A 230 17.46 -16.18 -9.16
N ARG A 231 17.51 -14.93 -9.65
CA ARG A 231 18.34 -14.58 -10.80
C ARG A 231 19.83 -14.84 -10.55
N TYR A 232 20.30 -14.65 -9.32
CA TYR A 232 21.68 -14.99 -8.92
C TYR A 232 21.79 -16.47 -8.53
N ALA A 233 20.77 -17.05 -7.90
CA ALA A 233 20.75 -18.44 -7.47
C ALA A 233 20.82 -19.42 -8.66
N LEU A 234 20.11 -19.11 -9.74
CA LEU A 234 20.12 -19.87 -11.00
C LEU A 234 21.50 -19.93 -11.66
N LEU A 235 22.35 -18.92 -11.45
CA LEU A 235 23.74 -18.94 -11.94
C LEU A 235 24.67 -19.67 -10.97
N LEU A 236 24.44 -19.54 -9.66
CA LEU A 236 25.31 -20.10 -8.64
C LEU A 236 25.38 -21.63 -8.69
N VAL A 237 24.23 -22.32 -8.74
CA VAL A 237 24.19 -23.80 -8.74
C VAL A 237 25.05 -24.43 -9.85
N PRO A 238 24.89 -24.09 -11.15
CA PRO A 238 25.74 -24.66 -12.20
C PRO A 238 27.21 -24.23 -12.10
N VAL A 239 27.51 -23.02 -11.63
CA VAL A 239 28.90 -22.57 -11.40
C VAL A 239 29.57 -23.38 -10.29
N THR A 240 28.90 -23.56 -9.14
CA THR A 240 29.39 -24.38 -8.03
C THR A 240 29.62 -25.83 -8.46
N LEU A 241 28.68 -26.44 -9.17
CA LEU A 241 28.83 -27.81 -9.67
C LEU A 241 29.99 -27.94 -10.66
N CYS A 242 30.21 -26.93 -11.51
CA CYS A 242 31.36 -26.87 -12.41
C CYS A 242 32.69 -26.77 -11.64
N ILE A 243 32.81 -25.84 -10.68
CA ILE A 243 34.01 -25.70 -9.84
C ILE A 243 34.26 -26.99 -9.04
N THR A 244 33.22 -27.61 -8.48
CA THR A 244 33.30 -28.89 -7.77
C THR A 244 33.83 -30.00 -8.66
N GLY A 245 33.26 -30.17 -9.86
CA GLY A 245 33.65 -31.20 -10.82
C GLY A 245 35.08 -31.00 -11.35
N VAL A 246 35.46 -29.77 -11.67
CA VAL A 246 36.83 -29.41 -12.07
C VAL A 246 37.82 -29.62 -10.93
N THR A 247 37.46 -29.27 -9.69
CA THR A 247 38.28 -29.51 -8.50
C THR A 247 38.53 -31.01 -8.31
N TRP A 248 37.49 -31.84 -8.38
CA TRP A 248 37.64 -33.30 -8.28
C TRP A 248 38.52 -33.83 -9.41
N TRP A 249 38.25 -33.44 -10.66
CA TRP A 249 38.99 -33.91 -11.82
C TRP A 249 40.48 -33.54 -11.80
N LEU A 250 40.83 -32.32 -11.38
CA LEU A 250 42.22 -31.86 -11.32
C LEU A 250 42.99 -32.35 -10.09
N SER A 251 42.34 -32.47 -8.93
CA SER A 251 43.01 -32.85 -7.68
C SER A 251 43.01 -34.36 -7.40
N GLY A 252 42.06 -35.11 -7.97
CA GLY A 252 41.78 -36.51 -7.62
C GLY A 252 41.17 -36.69 -6.23
N ASP A 253 40.97 -35.62 -5.47
CA ASP A 253 40.61 -35.63 -4.05
C ASP A 253 39.12 -35.26 -3.85
N PRO A 254 38.25 -36.21 -3.48
CA PRO A 254 36.83 -35.94 -3.28
C PRO A 254 36.55 -35.08 -2.03
N ILE A 255 37.48 -34.98 -1.08
CA ILE A 255 37.32 -34.16 0.13
C ILE A 255 37.45 -32.67 -0.21
N ARG A 256 38.31 -32.31 -1.18
CA ARG A 256 38.37 -30.94 -1.74
C ARG A 256 37.10 -30.58 -2.49
N ALA A 257 36.55 -31.50 -3.27
CA ALA A 257 35.27 -31.32 -3.94
C ALA A 257 34.13 -31.10 -2.93
N LEU A 258 34.12 -31.87 -1.82
CA LEU A 258 33.20 -31.63 -0.71
C LEU A 258 33.41 -30.24 -0.07
N ALA A 259 34.65 -29.81 0.16
CA ALA A 259 34.94 -28.50 0.74
C ALA A 259 34.39 -27.34 -0.13
N VAL A 260 34.47 -27.46 -1.46
CA VAL A 260 33.86 -26.53 -2.42
C VAL A 260 32.34 -26.51 -2.29
N LEU A 261 31.68 -27.69 -2.23
CA LEU A 261 30.22 -27.78 -2.06
C LEU A 261 29.75 -27.12 -0.77
N VAL A 262 30.45 -27.38 0.34
CA VAL A 262 30.14 -26.80 1.66
C VAL A 262 30.30 -25.28 1.67
N ALA A 263 31.39 -24.76 1.10
CA ALA A 263 31.66 -23.32 0.97
C ALA A 263 30.73 -22.59 -0.02
N ALA A 264 29.92 -23.32 -0.78
CA ALA A 264 28.99 -22.76 -1.77
C ALA A 264 27.55 -22.60 -1.25
N THR A 265 27.29 -22.89 0.02
CA THR A 265 25.94 -22.86 0.58
C THR A 265 25.36 -21.42 0.56
N PRO A 266 24.23 -21.19 -0.14
CA PRO A 266 23.81 -19.86 -0.60
C PRO A 266 23.00 -19.04 0.41
N CYS A 267 23.21 -19.28 1.70
CA CYS A 267 22.56 -18.59 2.81
C CYS A 267 22.57 -17.05 2.70
N PRO A 268 23.64 -16.35 2.25
CA PRO A 268 23.63 -14.88 2.14
C PRO A 268 22.61 -14.36 1.12
N LEU A 269 22.35 -15.15 0.07
CA LEU A 269 21.45 -14.80 -1.03
C LEU A 269 19.98 -15.01 -0.64
N ILE A 270 19.71 -16.10 0.08
CA ILE A 270 18.36 -16.48 0.51
C ILE A 270 17.86 -15.55 1.64
N LEU A 271 18.72 -15.26 2.62
CA LEU A 271 18.28 -14.62 3.88
C LEU A 271 18.33 -13.08 3.85
N ALA A 272 19.30 -12.49 3.15
CA ALA A 272 19.57 -11.07 3.28
C ALA A 272 18.56 -10.16 2.56
N ALA A 273 18.08 -10.58 1.38
CA ALA A 273 17.10 -9.79 0.64
C ALA A 273 15.74 -9.71 1.36
N PRO A 274 15.12 -10.82 1.83
CA PRO A 274 13.90 -10.75 2.63
C PRO A 274 14.07 -9.93 3.91
N ALA A 275 15.16 -10.14 4.66
CA ALA A 275 15.43 -9.39 5.88
C ALA A 275 15.53 -7.87 5.63
N ALA A 276 16.21 -7.46 4.56
CA ALA A 276 16.27 -6.06 4.15
C ALA A 276 14.90 -5.53 3.73
N PHE A 277 14.17 -6.22 2.84
CA PHE A 277 12.89 -5.72 2.32
C PHE A 277 11.79 -5.62 3.38
N ILE A 278 11.63 -6.61 4.25
CA ILE A 278 10.64 -6.52 5.34
C ILE A 278 11.06 -5.45 6.35
N GLY A 279 12.37 -5.29 6.59
CA GLY A 279 12.90 -4.18 7.39
C GLY A 279 12.61 -2.79 6.80
N GLY A 280 12.69 -2.66 5.48
CA GLY A 280 12.29 -1.47 4.72
C GLY A 280 10.78 -1.21 4.76
N THR A 281 9.94 -2.24 4.62
CA THR A 281 8.48 -2.13 4.77
C THR A 281 8.10 -1.68 6.18
N ALA A 282 8.73 -2.24 7.22
CA ALA A 282 8.51 -1.82 8.60
C ALA A 282 8.99 -0.37 8.86
N GLN A 283 10.06 0.07 8.20
CA GLN A 283 10.52 1.47 8.23
C GLN A 283 9.54 2.42 7.54
N ALA A 284 8.98 2.03 6.38
CA ALA A 284 7.96 2.79 5.68
C ALA A 284 6.67 2.91 6.50
N ALA A 285 6.18 1.82 7.08
CA ALA A 285 4.97 1.82 7.91
C ALA A 285 5.10 2.76 9.14
N ARG A 286 6.29 2.82 9.76
CA ARG A 286 6.61 3.79 10.83
C ARG A 286 6.56 5.27 10.39
N ARG A 287 6.50 5.55 9.10
CA ARG A 287 6.44 6.89 8.50
C ARG A 287 5.10 7.20 7.83
N GLY A 288 4.07 6.40 8.13
CA GLY A 288 2.75 6.53 7.49
C GLY A 288 2.73 6.05 6.04
N ILE A 289 3.74 5.31 5.58
CA ILE A 289 3.85 4.82 4.20
C ILE A 289 3.60 3.32 4.20
N LEU A 290 2.43 2.90 3.74
CA LEU A 290 2.00 1.52 3.77
C LEU A 290 2.17 0.87 2.39
N VAL A 291 3.06 -0.12 2.29
CA VAL A 291 3.37 -0.80 1.03
C VAL A 291 2.80 -2.23 1.05
N LYS A 292 2.01 -2.60 0.05
CA LYS A 292 1.31 -3.90 -0.04
C LYS A 292 2.26 -5.03 -0.47
N GLY A 293 3.18 -5.38 0.43
CA GLY A 293 4.17 -6.45 0.24
C GLY A 293 5.48 -5.98 -0.40
N GLY A 294 6.42 -6.93 -0.58
CA GLY A 294 7.79 -6.61 -1.01
C GLY A 294 8.00 -6.30 -2.49
N GLY A 295 7.14 -6.82 -3.38
CA GLY A 295 7.24 -6.64 -4.83
C GLY A 295 7.10 -5.17 -5.27
N PRO A 296 6.09 -4.44 -4.76
CA PRO A 296 6.01 -2.99 -4.92
C PRO A 296 7.23 -2.27 -4.37
N LEU A 297 7.75 -2.62 -3.19
CA LEU A 297 8.95 -1.97 -2.62
C LEU A 297 10.22 -2.20 -3.47
N GLU A 298 10.42 -3.40 -4.02
CA GLU A 298 11.51 -3.69 -4.96
C GLU A 298 11.38 -2.91 -6.27
N THR A 299 10.15 -2.65 -6.71
CA THR A 299 9.85 -1.93 -7.95
C THR A 299 9.93 -0.42 -7.76
N LEU A 300 9.45 0.10 -6.63
CA LEU A 300 9.61 1.48 -6.17
C LEU A 300 11.10 1.89 -6.10
N ALA A 301 11.96 0.95 -5.69
CA ALA A 301 13.41 1.11 -5.69
C ALA A 301 14.07 1.21 -7.09
N ARG A 302 13.30 1.02 -8.17
CA ARG A 302 13.74 1.11 -9.58
C ARG A 302 12.97 2.16 -10.38
N ILE A 303 12.04 2.88 -9.76
CA ILE A 303 11.24 3.92 -10.42
C ILE A 303 12.14 5.01 -10.98
N HIS A 304 11.92 5.33 -12.25
CA HIS A 304 12.64 6.35 -13.00
C HIS A 304 11.74 7.56 -13.29
N THR A 305 10.48 7.27 -13.63
CA THR A 305 9.45 8.26 -13.96
C THR A 305 8.39 8.30 -12.87
N VAL A 306 8.01 9.48 -12.39
CA VAL A 306 6.86 9.68 -11.49
C VAL A 306 5.82 10.51 -12.22
N MET A 307 4.58 10.04 -12.18
CA MET A 307 3.40 10.70 -12.71
C MET A 307 2.50 11.08 -11.55
N PHE A 308 2.15 12.36 -11.47
CA PHE A 308 1.24 12.90 -10.46
C PHE A 308 -0.08 13.29 -11.11
N ASP A 309 -1.21 12.97 -10.47
CA ASP A 309 -2.40 13.78 -10.67
C ASP A 309 -2.20 15.18 -10.06
N LYS A 310 -2.93 16.18 -10.56
CA LYS A 310 -2.89 17.53 -9.99
C LYS A 310 -3.79 17.64 -8.76
N THR A 311 -5.10 17.52 -8.98
CA THR A 311 -6.14 17.82 -7.99
C THR A 311 -6.06 16.86 -6.81
N GLY A 312 -6.01 17.37 -5.57
CA GLY A 312 -5.94 16.54 -4.35
C GLY A 312 -4.62 15.81 -4.09
N THR A 313 -3.72 15.83 -5.06
CA THR A 313 -2.40 15.21 -4.98
C THR A 313 -1.29 16.26 -4.90
N LEU A 314 -1.05 17.04 -5.96
CA LEU A 314 -0.14 18.20 -5.92
C LEU A 314 -0.77 19.40 -5.21
N THR A 315 -2.10 19.48 -5.26
CA THR A 315 -2.94 20.46 -4.56
C THR A 315 -3.63 19.84 -3.35
N VAL A 316 -4.18 20.68 -2.48
CA VAL A 316 -4.87 20.25 -1.25
C VAL A 316 -6.17 19.47 -1.55
N GLY A 317 -6.78 19.66 -2.72
CA GLY A 317 -7.97 18.91 -3.13
C GLY A 317 -9.26 19.50 -2.57
N GLY A 318 -9.73 20.55 -3.24
CA GLY A 318 -11.00 21.18 -2.93
C GLY A 318 -11.04 22.61 -3.45
N ALA A 319 -12.24 23.09 -3.76
CA ALA A 319 -12.41 24.48 -4.13
C ALA A 319 -12.32 25.35 -2.86
N ARG A 320 -11.16 25.98 -2.65
CA ARG A 320 -10.93 27.00 -1.60
C ARG A 320 -11.35 28.36 -2.14
N LEU A 321 -11.98 29.20 -1.32
CA LEU A 321 -12.29 30.57 -1.70
C LEU A 321 -10.98 31.37 -1.84
N VAL A 322 -10.64 31.75 -3.08
CA VAL A 322 -9.42 32.49 -3.43
C VAL A 322 -9.65 34.00 -3.42
N ALA A 323 -10.80 34.46 -3.94
CA ALA A 323 -11.13 35.88 -3.98
C ALA A 323 -12.65 36.13 -3.87
N VAL A 324 -13.00 37.32 -3.38
CA VAL A 324 -14.38 37.84 -3.31
C VAL A 324 -14.42 39.15 -4.08
N GLU A 325 -14.81 39.06 -5.35
CA GLU A 325 -14.92 40.23 -6.24
C GLU A 325 -16.29 40.89 -6.02
N THR A 326 -16.33 42.17 -5.65
CA THR A 326 -17.60 42.86 -5.34
C THR A 326 -17.97 43.96 -6.32
N ALA A 327 -19.26 44.29 -6.35
CA ALA A 327 -19.76 45.50 -7.00
C ALA A 327 -19.20 46.76 -6.32
N PRO A 328 -18.98 47.86 -7.08
CA PRO A 328 -18.53 49.13 -6.50
C PRO A 328 -19.41 49.59 -5.33
N GLY A 329 -18.79 49.84 -4.17
CA GLY A 329 -19.47 50.23 -2.93
C GLY A 329 -19.97 49.07 -2.04
N VAL A 330 -19.74 47.81 -2.42
CA VAL A 330 -20.08 46.64 -1.59
C VAL A 330 -18.82 46.09 -0.91
N ALA A 331 -18.86 45.96 0.41
CA ALA A 331 -17.76 45.37 1.18
C ALA A 331 -17.65 43.85 0.94
N PRO A 332 -16.45 43.29 0.69
CA PRO A 332 -16.25 41.85 0.46
C PRO A 332 -16.81 40.96 1.58
N ASP A 333 -16.62 41.36 2.83
CA ASP A 333 -17.08 40.58 3.98
C ASP A 333 -18.61 40.62 4.16
N GLU A 334 -19.31 41.68 3.75
CA GLU A 334 -20.78 41.70 3.74
C GLU A 334 -21.34 40.79 2.64
N ALA A 335 -20.74 40.80 1.45
CA ALA A 335 -21.12 39.87 0.38
C ALA A 335 -20.87 38.41 0.76
N LEU A 336 -19.72 38.12 1.39
CA LEU A 336 -19.39 36.79 1.91
C LEU A 336 -20.34 36.38 3.06
N ARG A 337 -20.66 37.29 3.99
CA ARG A 337 -21.61 37.04 5.09
C ARG A 337 -22.99 36.67 4.58
N LEU A 338 -23.50 37.37 3.57
CA LEU A 338 -24.79 37.07 2.95
C LEU A 338 -24.78 35.74 2.20
N ALA A 339 -23.72 35.47 1.43
CA ALA A 339 -23.59 34.20 0.72
C ALA A 339 -23.48 33.00 1.68
N ALA A 340 -22.61 33.09 2.68
CA ALA A 340 -22.45 32.09 3.73
C ALA A 340 -23.74 31.89 4.54
N SER A 341 -24.44 32.97 4.88
CA SER A 341 -25.71 32.88 5.61
C SER A 341 -26.75 32.08 4.81
N LEU A 342 -26.80 32.23 3.47
CA LEU A 342 -27.69 31.44 2.61
C LEU A 342 -27.23 29.98 2.48
N GLU A 343 -25.94 29.78 2.20
CA GLU A 343 -25.32 28.46 1.96
C GLU A 343 -25.33 27.54 3.20
N GLN A 344 -25.65 28.04 4.41
CA GLN A 344 -25.97 27.18 5.56
C GLN A 344 -27.11 26.19 5.30
N ALA A 345 -28.00 26.48 4.35
CA ALA A 345 -29.12 25.61 3.96
C ALA A 345 -28.79 24.68 2.77
N SER A 346 -27.54 24.70 2.29
CA SER A 346 -27.07 23.98 1.09
C SER A 346 -26.27 22.73 1.46
N HIS A 347 -26.43 21.66 0.68
CA HIS A 347 -25.60 20.45 0.79
C HIS A 347 -24.49 20.38 -0.27
N HIS A 348 -24.26 21.46 -1.02
CA HIS A 348 -23.23 21.50 -2.06
C HIS A 348 -21.81 21.55 -1.48
N VAL A 349 -20.83 20.94 -2.16
CA VAL A 349 -19.42 20.88 -1.69
C VAL A 349 -18.81 22.28 -1.48
N LEU A 350 -19.22 23.27 -2.28
CA LEU A 350 -18.79 24.67 -2.15
C LEU A 350 -19.40 25.37 -0.93
N ALA A 351 -20.60 24.98 -0.50
CA ALA A 351 -21.32 25.62 0.60
C ALA A 351 -20.52 25.53 1.91
N ALA A 352 -19.97 24.34 2.19
CA ALA A 352 -19.10 24.11 3.33
C ALA A 352 -17.87 25.05 3.32
N THR A 353 -17.24 25.26 2.17
CA THR A 353 -16.14 26.23 2.03
C THR A 353 -16.60 27.66 2.34
N ILE A 354 -17.73 28.10 1.75
CA ILE A 354 -18.23 29.47 1.94
C ILE A 354 -18.58 29.73 3.41
N VAL A 355 -19.31 28.81 4.05
CA VAL A 355 -19.71 28.90 5.46
C VAL A 355 -18.50 28.89 6.39
N SER A 356 -17.60 27.93 6.25
CA SER A 356 -16.39 27.85 7.09
C SER A 356 -15.45 29.03 6.91
N THR A 357 -15.30 29.57 5.69
CA THR A 357 -14.47 30.76 5.45
C THR A 357 -15.06 32.02 6.10
N ALA A 358 -16.39 32.15 6.13
CA ALA A 358 -17.04 33.25 6.84
C ALA A 358 -16.92 33.09 8.38
N GLN A 359 -17.07 31.87 8.88
CA GLN A 359 -16.91 31.55 10.31
C GLN A 359 -15.47 31.78 10.80
N SER A 360 -14.45 31.38 10.02
CA SER A 360 -13.03 31.61 10.38
C SER A 360 -12.65 33.08 10.38
N LYS A 361 -13.35 33.92 9.60
CA LYS A 361 -13.25 35.40 9.66
C LYS A 361 -14.04 36.02 10.84
N GLY A 362 -14.76 35.22 11.63
CA GLY A 362 -15.61 35.72 12.73
C GLY A 362 -16.89 36.43 12.28
N LEU A 363 -17.34 36.21 11.03
CA LEU A 363 -18.55 36.85 10.51
C LEU A 363 -19.81 36.23 11.16
N SER A 364 -20.70 37.08 11.67
CA SER A 364 -21.97 36.64 12.25
C SER A 364 -22.95 36.23 11.15
N LEU A 365 -23.20 34.91 11.04
CA LEU A 365 -24.14 34.34 10.08
C LEU A 365 -25.57 34.33 10.64
N HIS A 366 -26.55 34.52 9.76
CA HIS A 366 -27.97 34.51 10.12
C HIS A 366 -28.68 33.32 9.46
N ALA A 367 -29.69 32.77 10.12
CA ALA A 367 -30.52 31.72 9.53
C ALA A 367 -31.32 32.29 8.32
N PRO A 368 -31.31 31.62 7.16
CA PRO A 368 -32.03 32.09 5.98
C PRO A 368 -33.49 31.63 5.97
N ASP A 369 -34.40 32.52 5.60
CA ASP A 369 -35.84 32.27 5.47
C ASP A 369 -36.23 31.91 4.02
N ASN A 370 -37.31 31.15 3.84
CA ASN A 370 -37.93 30.83 2.55
C ASN A 370 -36.95 30.29 1.47
N VAL A 371 -35.97 29.49 1.89
CA VAL A 371 -34.93 28.95 1.00
C VAL A 371 -35.50 28.02 -0.08
N ARG A 372 -34.98 28.13 -1.30
CA ARG A 372 -35.27 27.27 -2.44
C ARG A 372 -33.99 26.93 -3.21
N GLU A 373 -33.67 25.65 -3.30
CA GLU A 373 -32.52 25.15 -4.04
C GLU A 373 -32.94 24.70 -5.46
N ALA A 374 -32.20 25.16 -6.46
CA ALA A 374 -32.20 24.59 -7.80
C ALA A 374 -30.95 23.71 -7.94
N LEU A 375 -31.12 22.40 -7.75
CA LEU A 375 -30.04 21.40 -7.74
C LEU A 375 -29.10 21.58 -8.94
N GLY A 376 -27.80 21.74 -8.66
CA GLY A 376 -26.75 21.95 -9.67
C GLY A 376 -26.72 23.35 -10.31
N SER A 377 -27.59 24.27 -9.89
CA SER A 377 -27.69 25.63 -10.45
C SER A 377 -27.46 26.75 -9.43
N GLY A 378 -28.03 26.62 -8.22
CA GLY A 378 -27.89 27.62 -7.14
C GLY A 378 -29.01 27.58 -6.09
N LEU A 379 -28.97 28.54 -5.17
CA LEU A 379 -29.85 28.69 -4.00
C LEU A 379 -30.44 30.12 -3.97
N GLU A 380 -31.73 30.27 -3.70
CA GLU A 380 -32.36 31.56 -3.37
C GLU A 380 -33.02 31.53 -1.98
N GLY A 381 -33.11 32.68 -1.30
CA GLY A 381 -33.79 32.81 -0.01
C GLY A 381 -33.87 34.25 0.48
N VAL A 382 -34.26 34.46 1.73
CA VAL A 382 -34.38 35.78 2.37
C VAL A 382 -33.47 35.85 3.58
N ILE A 383 -32.67 36.92 3.68
CA ILE A 383 -31.73 37.15 4.79
C ILE A 383 -31.89 38.60 5.23
N GLU A 384 -32.22 38.82 6.51
CA GLU A 384 -32.48 40.15 7.06
C GLU A 384 -33.55 40.95 6.27
N GLY A 385 -34.51 40.23 5.67
CA GLY A 385 -35.56 40.82 4.82
C GLY A 385 -35.15 41.13 3.38
N ARG A 386 -33.88 40.95 3.01
CA ARG A 386 -33.36 41.09 1.63
C ARG A 386 -33.44 39.76 0.88
N LYS A 387 -33.81 39.75 -0.41
CA LYS A 387 -33.79 38.52 -1.20
C LYS A 387 -32.36 38.25 -1.69
N VAL A 388 -31.76 37.14 -1.28
CA VAL A 388 -30.40 36.74 -1.68
C VAL A 388 -30.46 35.54 -2.61
N SER A 389 -29.62 35.51 -3.64
CA SER A 389 -29.38 34.31 -4.44
C SER A 389 -27.88 34.08 -4.68
N VAL A 390 -27.48 32.82 -4.64
CA VAL A 390 -26.09 32.36 -4.76
C VAL A 390 -26.05 31.21 -5.76
N GLY A 391 -25.13 31.20 -6.72
CA GLY A 391 -25.00 30.09 -7.66
C GLY A 391 -24.34 30.43 -9.00
N SER A 392 -24.67 29.64 -10.02
CA SER A 392 -24.22 29.88 -11.39
C SER A 392 -24.76 31.21 -11.96
N LEU A 393 -24.02 31.81 -12.89
CA LEU A 393 -24.43 33.05 -13.56
C LEU A 393 -25.87 32.99 -14.11
N GLN A 394 -26.20 31.86 -14.75
CA GLN A 394 -27.48 31.67 -15.43
C GLN A 394 -28.65 31.53 -14.44
N PHE A 395 -28.39 31.02 -13.22
CA PHE A 395 -29.36 30.99 -12.14
C PHE A 395 -29.55 32.37 -11.49
N VAL A 396 -28.45 33.07 -11.23
CA VAL A 396 -28.44 34.32 -10.45
C VAL A 396 -28.90 35.53 -11.27
N HIS A 397 -28.59 35.59 -12.57
CA HIS A 397 -28.82 36.75 -13.46
C HIS A 397 -29.59 36.43 -14.75
N GLY A 398 -29.90 35.16 -15.01
CA GLY A 398 -30.60 34.72 -16.23
C GLY A 398 -29.80 35.02 -17.52
N GLU A 399 -30.52 35.38 -18.59
CA GLU A 399 -29.92 35.83 -19.86
C GLU A 399 -29.58 37.33 -19.90
N GLY A 400 -29.62 38.01 -18.74
CA GLY A 400 -29.34 39.44 -18.63
C GLY A 400 -27.88 39.80 -18.98
N ARG A 401 -27.65 40.99 -19.53
CA ARG A 401 -26.27 41.49 -19.73
C ARG A 401 -25.63 41.78 -18.36
N LEU A 402 -24.52 41.12 -18.05
CA LEU A 402 -23.72 41.42 -16.85
C LEU A 402 -23.20 42.86 -16.86
N GLU A 403 -23.15 43.48 -15.67
CA GLU A 403 -22.40 44.71 -15.41
C GLU A 403 -20.90 44.52 -15.73
N GLU A 404 -20.21 45.62 -16.06
CA GLU A 404 -18.84 45.58 -16.58
C GLU A 404 -17.85 44.93 -15.58
N TRP A 405 -18.00 45.22 -14.28
CA TRP A 405 -17.18 44.65 -13.20
C TRP A 405 -17.40 43.15 -13.02
N ALA A 406 -18.65 42.66 -13.05
CA ALA A 406 -18.95 41.24 -12.91
C ALA A 406 -18.46 40.44 -14.14
N ARG A 407 -18.54 41.06 -15.33
CA ARG A 407 -17.97 40.49 -16.55
C ARG A 407 -16.43 40.48 -16.54
N ARG A 408 -15.79 41.32 -15.73
CA ARG A 408 -14.34 41.34 -15.47
C ARG A 408 -13.93 40.25 -14.48
N ALA A 409 -14.59 40.16 -13.33
CA ALA A 409 -14.42 39.09 -12.36
C ALA A 409 -14.58 37.69 -13.01
N ALA A 410 -15.60 37.50 -13.83
CA ALA A 410 -15.81 36.25 -14.59
C ALA A 410 -14.69 35.94 -15.60
N ARG A 411 -14.04 36.96 -16.18
CA ARG A 411 -12.85 36.78 -17.03
C ARG A 411 -11.64 36.41 -16.19
N ARG A 412 -11.31 37.18 -15.13
CA ARG A 412 -10.17 36.91 -14.22
C ARG A 412 -10.25 35.50 -13.61
N ALA A 413 -11.45 35.04 -13.27
CA ALA A 413 -11.66 33.65 -12.85
C ALA A 413 -11.33 32.61 -13.95
N SER A 414 -11.71 32.87 -15.20
CA SER A 414 -11.36 31.98 -16.33
C SER A 414 -9.85 31.94 -16.60
N TRP A 415 -9.10 33.02 -16.32
CA TRP A 415 -7.63 33.04 -16.42
C TRP A 415 -7.01 32.17 -15.33
N ARG A 416 -7.42 32.36 -14.08
CA ARG A 416 -6.96 31.55 -12.92
C ARG A 416 -7.50 30.11 -12.89
N SER A 417 -8.29 29.68 -13.89
CA SER A 417 -9.12 28.46 -13.87
C SER A 417 -9.90 28.26 -12.57
N ALA A 418 -10.34 29.37 -11.98
CA ALA A 418 -11.16 29.37 -10.79
C ALA A 418 -12.63 29.13 -11.15
N LEU A 419 -13.30 28.30 -10.35
CA LEU A 419 -14.76 28.18 -10.37
C LEU A 419 -15.37 29.50 -9.89
N THR A 420 -16.50 29.90 -10.46
CA THR A 420 -17.23 31.13 -10.07
C THR A 420 -18.58 30.81 -9.48
N VAL A 421 -18.89 31.45 -8.34
CA VAL A 421 -20.23 31.49 -7.76
C VAL A 421 -20.65 32.95 -7.66
N PHE A 422 -21.73 33.31 -8.32
CA PHE A 422 -22.29 34.65 -8.33
C PHE A 422 -23.20 34.81 -7.10
N VAL A 423 -23.20 36.01 -6.53
CA VAL A 423 -24.06 36.40 -5.40
C VAL A 423 -24.86 37.62 -5.84
N ALA A 424 -26.19 37.57 -5.72
CA ALA A 424 -27.07 38.69 -5.95
C ALA A 424 -27.94 39.01 -4.73
N VAL A 425 -28.30 40.28 -4.62
CA VAL A 425 -29.26 40.80 -3.64
C VAL A 425 -30.34 41.57 -4.41
N ASP A 426 -31.59 41.26 -4.12
CA ASP A 426 -32.80 41.82 -4.73
C ASP A 426 -32.77 41.83 -6.28
N GLY A 427 -32.17 40.78 -6.86
CA GLY A 427 -32.05 40.57 -8.31
C GLY A 427 -30.87 41.27 -8.97
N ARG A 428 -29.99 41.95 -8.22
CA ARG A 428 -28.76 42.55 -8.72
C ARG A 428 -27.54 41.80 -8.23
N VAL A 429 -26.67 41.35 -9.13
CA VAL A 429 -25.36 40.76 -8.77
C VAL A 429 -24.55 41.77 -7.95
N ILE A 430 -24.09 41.35 -6.77
CA ILE A 430 -23.27 42.16 -5.85
C ILE A 430 -21.86 41.58 -5.65
N ALA A 431 -21.65 40.29 -5.92
CA ALA A 431 -20.31 39.68 -5.86
C ALA A 431 -20.15 38.47 -6.78
N VAL A 432 -18.88 38.11 -7.02
CA VAL A 432 -18.44 36.85 -7.62
C VAL A 432 -17.39 36.24 -6.68
N LEU A 433 -17.70 35.07 -6.14
CA LEU A 433 -16.80 34.25 -5.33
C LEU A 433 -15.97 33.38 -6.27
N LEU A 434 -14.64 33.50 -6.21
CA LEU A 434 -13.70 32.72 -7.02
C LEU A 434 -13.13 31.59 -6.17
N PHE A 435 -13.20 30.35 -6.66
CA PHE A 435 -12.64 29.18 -5.99
C PHE A 435 -11.54 28.55 -6.82
N GLY A 436 -10.37 28.35 -6.22
CA GLY A 436 -9.22 27.71 -6.84
C GLY A 436 -8.80 26.46 -6.10
N ASP A 437 -7.83 25.76 -6.68
CA ASP A 437 -7.24 24.54 -6.17
C ASP A 437 -5.74 24.79 -5.95
N GLU A 438 -5.38 25.02 -4.69
CA GLU A 438 -4.08 25.56 -4.26
C GLU A 438 -3.05 24.44 -4.06
N LEU A 439 -1.80 24.68 -4.47
CA LEU A 439 -0.70 23.74 -4.25
C LEU A 439 -0.48 23.49 -2.75
N ARG A 440 -0.17 22.24 -2.38
CA ARG A 440 0.24 21.93 -1.01
C ARG A 440 1.58 22.60 -0.72
N ARG A 441 1.76 23.12 0.50
CA ARG A 441 2.98 23.83 0.91
C ARG A 441 4.24 22.99 0.71
N GLU A 442 4.17 21.69 0.99
CA GLU A 442 5.30 20.76 0.86
C GLU A 442 5.50 20.22 -0.57
N THR A 443 4.62 20.52 -1.53
CA THR A 443 4.68 19.97 -2.89
C THR A 443 6.02 20.24 -3.59
N PRO A 444 6.54 21.49 -3.66
CA PRO A 444 7.80 21.79 -4.34
C PRO A 444 8.98 20.98 -3.76
N ARG A 445 9.06 20.90 -2.43
CA ARG A 445 10.09 20.13 -1.72
C ARG A 445 9.93 18.62 -1.90
N ALA A 446 8.72 18.10 -2.01
CA ALA A 446 8.47 16.70 -2.35
C ALA A 446 8.98 16.36 -3.76
N ILE A 447 8.75 17.22 -4.75
CA ILE A 447 9.30 17.09 -6.11
C ILE A 447 10.84 17.08 -6.07
N GLN A 448 11.48 18.04 -5.39
CA GLN A 448 12.93 18.10 -5.23
C GLN A 448 13.50 16.86 -4.51
N ALA A 449 12.81 16.36 -3.48
CA ALA A 449 13.21 15.17 -2.74
C ALA A 449 13.12 13.89 -3.61
N LEU A 450 12.16 13.80 -4.54
CA LEU A 450 12.11 12.74 -5.55
C LEU A 450 13.28 12.82 -6.53
N ARG A 451 13.62 14.02 -7.02
CA ARG A 451 14.83 14.24 -7.84
C ARG A 451 16.09 13.75 -7.12
N ARG A 452 16.28 14.13 -5.85
CA ARG A 452 17.40 13.66 -5.01
C ARG A 452 17.39 12.16 -4.71
N ALA A 453 16.20 11.54 -4.61
CA ALA A 453 16.10 10.09 -4.55
C ALA A 453 16.58 9.42 -5.86
N GLY A 454 16.67 10.18 -6.95
CA GLY A 454 17.14 9.77 -8.28
C GLY A 454 16.03 9.41 -9.26
N VAL A 455 14.86 10.04 -9.10
CA VAL A 455 13.83 10.12 -10.15
C VAL A 455 14.32 11.10 -11.22
N ALA A 456 14.30 10.68 -12.48
CA ALA A 456 14.88 11.44 -13.59
C ALA A 456 13.83 12.08 -14.51
N ARG A 457 12.55 11.79 -14.29
CA ARG A 457 11.43 12.37 -15.04
C ARG A 457 10.21 12.50 -14.14
N ILE A 458 9.64 13.70 -14.05
CA ILE A 458 8.43 13.97 -13.30
C ILE A 458 7.40 14.59 -14.24
N VAL A 459 6.21 14.01 -14.28
CA VAL A 459 5.13 14.36 -15.19
C VAL A 459 3.88 14.69 -14.37
N MET A 460 3.23 15.82 -14.64
CA MET A 460 1.89 16.09 -14.13
C MET A 460 0.87 15.68 -15.19
N VAL A 461 -0.21 15.03 -14.77
CA VAL A 461 -1.36 14.68 -15.60
C VAL A 461 -2.59 15.33 -14.99
N THR A 462 -3.38 16.07 -15.77
CA THR A 462 -4.57 16.75 -15.27
C THR A 462 -5.68 16.83 -16.32
N GLY A 463 -6.92 16.93 -15.85
CA GLY A 463 -8.09 17.27 -16.68
C GLY A 463 -8.21 18.76 -16.99
N ASP A 464 -7.44 19.61 -16.31
CA ASP A 464 -7.46 21.07 -16.49
C ASP A 464 -6.93 21.51 -17.86
N ARG A 465 -7.20 22.77 -18.22
CA ARG A 465 -6.68 23.41 -19.44
C ARG A 465 -5.16 23.52 -19.42
N ALA A 466 -4.56 23.51 -20.62
CA ALA A 466 -3.10 23.56 -20.78
C ALA A 466 -2.43 24.77 -20.10
N GLU A 467 -2.92 25.98 -20.36
CA GLU A 467 -2.30 27.24 -19.93
C GLU A 467 -2.02 27.31 -18.39
N PRO A 468 -3.00 27.16 -17.48
CA PRO A 468 -2.72 27.15 -16.04
C PRO A 468 -1.98 25.90 -15.55
N ALA A 469 -2.13 24.75 -16.23
CA ALA A 469 -1.38 23.55 -15.90
C ALA A 469 0.11 23.70 -16.25
N GLU A 470 0.45 24.41 -17.32
CA GLU A 470 1.82 24.74 -17.71
C GLU A 470 2.46 25.74 -16.73
N THR A 471 1.72 26.73 -16.21
CA THR A 471 2.19 27.63 -15.14
C THR A 471 2.60 26.85 -13.89
N ILE A 472 1.76 25.93 -13.42
CA ILE A 472 2.08 25.04 -12.28
C ILE A 472 3.29 24.14 -12.61
N GLY A 473 3.35 23.60 -13.82
CA GLY A 473 4.46 22.76 -14.26
C GLY A 473 5.80 23.49 -14.30
N ALA A 474 5.82 24.76 -14.70
CA ALA A 474 6.99 25.61 -14.69
C ALA A 474 7.44 25.93 -13.25
N ALA A 475 6.52 26.35 -12.38
CA ALA A 475 6.80 26.70 -10.99
C ALA A 475 7.26 25.49 -10.14
N LEU A 476 6.85 24.27 -10.50
CA LEU A 476 7.27 23.02 -9.87
C LEU A 476 8.44 22.31 -10.60
N ASP A 477 9.10 22.97 -11.57
CA ASP A 477 10.29 22.44 -12.25
C ASP A 477 10.05 21.12 -13.04
N LEU A 478 8.82 20.82 -13.46
CA LEU A 478 8.43 19.54 -14.07
C LEU A 478 8.99 19.36 -15.50
N GLU A 479 9.25 18.13 -15.94
CA GLU A 479 9.69 17.85 -17.32
C GLU A 479 8.54 17.89 -18.34
N THR A 480 7.31 17.58 -17.94
CA THR A 480 6.18 17.45 -18.85
C THR A 480 4.86 17.64 -18.12
N VAL A 481 3.95 18.40 -18.74
CA VAL A 481 2.56 18.53 -18.30
C VAL A 481 1.66 17.89 -19.37
N LEU A 482 0.77 17.00 -18.94
CA LEU A 482 -0.25 16.35 -19.76
C LEU A 482 -1.62 16.88 -19.31
N ALA A 483 -1.98 18.05 -19.82
CA ALA A 483 -3.26 18.69 -19.60
C ALA A 483 -4.39 18.11 -20.46
N GLU A 484 -5.63 18.51 -20.14
CA GLU A 484 -6.88 18.18 -20.83
C GLU A 484 -7.15 16.66 -20.96
N ARG A 485 -6.77 15.89 -19.93
CA ARG A 485 -6.88 14.43 -19.89
C ARG A 485 -8.11 13.92 -19.14
N VAL A 486 -8.99 13.24 -19.87
CA VAL A 486 -10.04 12.40 -19.29
C VAL A 486 -9.42 11.13 -18.66
N PRO A 487 -10.13 10.40 -17.76
CA PRO A 487 -9.56 9.25 -17.05
C PRO A 487 -8.98 8.14 -17.93
N SER A 488 -9.55 7.88 -19.12
CA SER A 488 -8.97 6.94 -20.10
C SER A 488 -7.59 7.36 -20.57
N ASP A 489 -7.40 8.66 -20.80
CA ASP A 489 -6.18 9.23 -21.34
C ASP A 489 -5.08 9.27 -20.27
N LYS A 490 -5.44 9.39 -18.99
CA LYS A 490 -4.51 9.18 -17.86
C LYS A 490 -3.95 7.75 -17.88
N VAL A 491 -4.80 6.74 -18.09
CA VAL A 491 -4.37 5.33 -18.21
C VAL A 491 -3.46 5.14 -19.42
N ASP A 492 -3.82 5.65 -20.59
CA ASP A 492 -2.99 5.54 -21.80
C ASP A 492 -1.62 6.23 -21.61
N ALA A 493 -1.57 7.39 -20.96
CA ALA A 493 -0.32 8.07 -20.63
C ALA A 493 0.58 7.22 -19.71
N VAL A 494 0.03 6.63 -18.65
CA VAL A 494 0.75 5.71 -17.76
C VAL A 494 1.26 4.48 -18.53
N VAL A 495 0.44 3.89 -19.41
CA VAL A 495 0.82 2.73 -20.22
C VAL A 495 1.90 3.08 -21.24
N MET A 496 1.95 4.30 -21.77
CA MET A 496 3.04 4.77 -22.64
C MET A 496 4.34 4.99 -21.88
N GLU A 497 4.33 5.75 -20.78
CA GLU A 497 5.54 6.00 -19.97
C GLU A 497 6.12 4.68 -19.41
N ARG A 498 5.26 3.75 -18.97
CA ARG A 498 5.63 2.39 -18.52
C ARG A 498 6.38 1.55 -19.58
N ARG A 499 6.23 1.86 -20.88
CA ARG A 499 7.00 1.21 -21.96
C ARG A 499 8.41 1.78 -22.10
N LEU A 500 8.63 3.01 -21.65
CA LEU A 500 9.93 3.69 -21.71
C LEU A 500 10.77 3.39 -20.46
N ALA A 501 10.17 3.51 -19.28
CA ALA A 501 10.87 3.31 -18.01
C ALA A 501 9.92 2.83 -16.89
N PRO A 502 10.43 2.32 -15.76
CA PRO A 502 9.60 1.98 -14.61
C PRO A 502 8.91 3.23 -14.03
N THR A 503 7.58 3.22 -14.04
CA THR A 503 6.72 4.38 -13.77
C THR A 503 5.86 4.22 -12.53
N LEU A 504 5.92 5.22 -11.64
CA LEU A 504 5.07 5.39 -10.46
C LEU A 504 3.91 6.32 -10.84
N MET A 505 2.68 5.95 -10.55
CA MET A 505 1.53 6.87 -10.59
C MET A 505 1.14 7.24 -9.16
N VAL A 506 0.85 8.52 -8.92
CA VAL A 506 0.40 9.08 -7.64
C VAL A 506 -0.93 9.80 -7.84
N GLY A 507 -1.92 9.49 -7.00
CA GLY A 507 -3.26 10.09 -7.04
C GLY A 507 -4.02 9.89 -5.73
N ASP A 508 -5.11 10.64 -5.52
CA ASP A 508 -6.02 10.52 -4.37
C ASP A 508 -7.43 10.05 -4.80
N GLY A 509 -7.89 10.52 -5.96
CA GLY A 509 -9.26 10.38 -6.43
C GLY A 509 -9.64 9.03 -7.05
N ILE A 510 -10.93 8.68 -6.95
CA ILE A 510 -11.54 7.47 -7.55
C ILE A 510 -11.26 7.40 -9.06
N ASN A 511 -11.17 8.56 -9.72
CA ASN A 511 -10.87 8.70 -11.15
C ASN A 511 -9.49 8.15 -11.54
N ASP A 512 -8.56 8.07 -10.59
CA ASP A 512 -7.17 7.69 -10.81
C ASP A 512 -6.89 6.24 -10.45
N ALA A 513 -7.83 5.55 -9.78
CA ALA A 513 -7.72 4.13 -9.47
C ALA A 513 -7.36 3.24 -10.69
N PRO A 514 -7.91 3.46 -11.90
CA PRO A 514 -7.48 2.73 -13.11
C PRO A 514 -6.04 3.06 -13.54
N ALA A 515 -5.59 4.30 -13.39
CA ALA A 515 -4.24 4.73 -13.75
C ALA A 515 -3.20 4.23 -12.74
N LEU A 516 -3.54 4.23 -11.45
CA LEU A 516 -2.77 3.62 -10.37
C LEU A 516 -2.54 2.12 -10.62
N ALA A 517 -3.59 1.38 -10.97
CA ALA A 517 -3.51 -0.05 -11.30
C ALA A 517 -2.74 -0.36 -12.60
N ALA A 518 -2.65 0.60 -13.53
CA ALA A 518 -1.91 0.45 -14.79
C ALA A 518 -0.40 0.71 -14.68
N ALA A 519 0.05 1.36 -13.62
CA ALA A 519 1.46 1.72 -13.39
C ALA A 519 2.36 0.50 -13.10
N ASN A 520 3.67 0.73 -12.88
CA ASN A 520 4.54 -0.31 -12.30
C ASN A 520 4.42 -0.37 -10.78
N VAL A 521 4.08 0.78 -10.17
CA VAL A 521 3.63 0.93 -8.78
C VAL A 521 2.56 2.02 -8.81
N GLY A 522 1.35 1.73 -8.33
CA GLY A 522 0.37 2.74 -7.97
C GLY A 522 0.57 3.19 -6.52
N LEU A 523 0.52 4.49 -6.25
CA LEU A 523 0.57 5.03 -4.89
C LEU A 523 -0.60 5.98 -4.64
N ALA A 524 -1.39 5.71 -3.59
CA ALA A 524 -2.53 6.54 -3.21
C ALA A 524 -2.18 7.52 -2.09
N MET A 525 -2.71 8.76 -2.17
CA MET A 525 -2.78 9.70 -1.05
C MET A 525 -4.03 9.35 -0.22
N GLY A 526 -3.85 9.06 1.07
CA GLY A 526 -4.82 8.32 1.91
C GLY A 526 -5.49 9.13 3.02
N ALA A 527 -5.69 10.44 2.84
CA ALA A 527 -6.30 11.32 3.83
C ALA A 527 -7.73 10.96 4.26
N ARG A 528 -8.48 10.26 3.40
CA ARG A 528 -9.92 10.01 3.55
C ARG A 528 -10.28 8.52 3.40
N GLY A 529 -9.71 7.70 4.29
CA GLY A 529 -10.13 6.31 4.49
C GLY A 529 -9.94 5.38 3.29
N ALA A 530 -10.72 4.30 3.25
CA ALA A 530 -10.64 3.26 2.23
C ALA A 530 -11.33 3.68 0.91
N SER A 531 -10.73 4.62 0.18
CA SER A 531 -11.14 4.98 -1.18
C SER A 531 -10.81 3.88 -2.20
N ALA A 532 -11.49 3.89 -3.36
CA ALA A 532 -11.21 2.97 -4.47
C ALA A 532 -9.74 3.08 -4.94
N SER A 533 -9.14 4.26 -4.84
CA SER A 533 -7.73 4.55 -5.11
C SER A 533 -6.81 3.82 -4.12
N SER A 534 -7.14 3.86 -2.83
CA SER A 534 -6.43 3.12 -1.76
C SER A 534 -6.55 1.60 -1.92
N GLU A 535 -7.65 1.09 -2.50
CA GLU A 535 -7.76 -0.33 -2.86
C GLU A 535 -6.90 -0.70 -4.07
N ALA A 536 -6.94 0.11 -5.14
CA ALA A 536 -6.24 -0.14 -6.40
C ALA A 536 -4.72 0.07 -6.35
N ALA A 537 -4.21 0.95 -5.47
CA ALA A 537 -2.79 1.26 -5.38
C ALA A 537 -1.96 0.15 -4.71
N ASP A 538 -0.69 0.00 -5.10
CA ASP A 538 0.28 -0.91 -4.46
C ASP A 538 0.86 -0.36 -3.15
N ALA A 539 0.82 0.96 -2.97
CA ALA A 539 1.22 1.65 -1.75
C ALA A 539 0.20 2.76 -1.41
N VAL A 540 0.09 3.11 -0.13
CA VAL A 540 -0.81 4.16 0.36
C VAL A 540 -0.05 4.99 1.38
N ILE A 541 -0.09 6.31 1.24
CA ILE A 541 0.37 7.23 2.27
C ILE A 541 -0.83 7.52 3.16
N LEU A 542 -0.75 7.12 4.43
CA LEU A 542 -1.80 7.29 5.44
C LEU A 542 -1.95 8.74 5.92
N VAL A 543 -0.94 9.56 5.63
CA VAL A 543 -0.82 10.95 6.02
C VAL A 543 -1.02 11.85 4.81
N ASP A 544 -1.76 12.95 4.94
CA ASP A 544 -2.06 13.85 3.82
C ASP A 544 -0.90 14.79 3.46
N ARG A 545 0.29 14.22 3.23
CA ARG A 545 1.53 14.96 2.96
C ARG A 545 2.34 14.34 1.83
N LEU A 546 2.64 15.14 0.81
CA LEU A 546 3.29 14.68 -0.43
C LEU A 546 4.77 14.31 -0.23
N ASP A 547 5.44 14.86 0.77
CA ASP A 547 6.84 14.55 1.11
C ASP A 547 7.07 13.05 1.39
N ARG A 548 6.04 12.35 1.86
CA ARG A 548 6.03 10.91 2.09
C ARG A 548 6.18 10.09 0.79
N VAL A 549 5.79 10.62 -0.37
CA VAL A 549 6.05 9.99 -1.68
C VAL A 549 7.56 9.89 -1.91
N ALA A 550 8.28 10.98 -1.64
CA ALA A 550 9.73 11.03 -1.78
C ALA A 550 10.43 10.13 -0.76
N GLU A 551 9.96 10.14 0.49
CA GLU A 551 10.45 9.25 1.55
C GLU A 551 10.24 7.77 1.19
N ALA A 552 9.10 7.40 0.59
CA ALA A 552 8.83 6.04 0.13
C ALA A 552 9.86 5.56 -0.91
N VAL A 553 10.15 6.39 -1.93
CA VAL A 553 11.17 6.09 -2.95
C VAL A 553 12.57 6.01 -2.33
N ALA A 554 12.91 6.90 -1.39
CA ALA A 554 14.19 6.90 -0.69
C ALA A 554 14.39 5.65 0.19
N ILE A 555 13.37 5.23 0.94
CA ILE A 555 13.37 4.00 1.74
C ILE A 555 13.53 2.79 0.81
N ALA A 556 12.76 2.71 -0.27
CA ALA A 556 12.82 1.63 -1.25
C ALA A 556 14.23 1.49 -1.85
N ARG A 557 14.80 2.59 -2.35
CA ARG A 557 16.15 2.61 -2.94
C ARG A 557 17.23 2.24 -1.95
N ARG A 558 17.18 2.75 -0.71
CA ARG A 558 18.12 2.37 0.37
C ARG A 558 17.99 0.89 0.71
N THR A 559 16.78 0.38 0.82
CA THR A 559 16.48 -1.03 1.12
C THR A 559 17.08 -1.95 0.05
N ARG A 560 16.84 -1.63 -1.23
CA ARG A 560 17.44 -2.35 -2.36
C ARG A 560 18.97 -2.25 -2.37
N ALA A 561 19.55 -1.09 -2.06
CA ALA A 561 21.00 -0.92 -1.99
C ALA A 561 21.63 -1.78 -0.89
N ILE A 562 21.02 -1.83 0.30
CA ILE A 562 21.44 -2.68 1.42
C ILE A 562 21.33 -4.16 1.03
N ALA A 563 20.21 -4.58 0.44
CA ALA A 563 20.03 -5.95 -0.06
C ALA A 563 21.11 -6.33 -1.10
N MET A 564 21.39 -5.46 -2.07
CA MET A 564 22.43 -5.70 -3.08
C MET A 564 23.83 -5.75 -2.49
N GLN A 565 24.18 -4.86 -1.55
CA GLN A 565 25.45 -4.89 -0.83
C GLN A 565 25.63 -6.23 -0.10
N SER A 566 24.62 -6.64 0.66
CA SER A 566 24.61 -7.92 1.37
C SER A 566 24.79 -9.12 0.42
N MET A 567 24.01 -9.21 -0.66
CA MET A 567 24.11 -10.33 -1.60
C MET A 567 25.45 -10.37 -2.36
N ILE A 568 25.93 -9.23 -2.87
CA ILE A 568 27.20 -9.17 -3.63
C ILE A 568 28.38 -9.47 -2.72
N ALA A 569 28.43 -8.89 -1.51
CA ALA A 569 29.50 -9.16 -0.56
C ALA A 569 29.50 -10.64 -0.12
N GLY A 570 28.33 -11.19 0.20
CA GLY A 570 28.18 -12.60 0.56
C GLY A 570 28.65 -13.54 -0.55
N MET A 571 28.13 -13.40 -1.77
CA MET A 571 28.54 -14.22 -2.92
C MET A 571 30.03 -14.06 -3.26
N GLY A 572 30.59 -12.86 -3.11
CA GLY A 572 32.02 -12.61 -3.34
C GLY A 572 32.91 -13.35 -2.33
N LEU A 573 32.56 -13.29 -1.04
CA LEU A 573 33.29 -13.97 0.03
C LEU A 573 33.15 -15.50 -0.06
N SER A 574 31.95 -16.02 -0.35
CA SER A 574 31.75 -17.45 -0.63
C SER A 574 32.54 -17.89 -1.88
N GLY A 575 32.59 -17.06 -2.93
CA GLY A 575 33.40 -17.31 -4.13
C GLY A 575 34.90 -17.43 -3.83
N ILE A 576 35.46 -16.54 -3.02
CA ILE A 576 36.85 -16.61 -2.55
C ILE A 576 37.07 -17.89 -1.73
N THR A 577 36.12 -18.24 -0.87
CA THR A 577 36.20 -19.45 -0.02
C THR A 577 36.14 -20.73 -0.84
N MET A 578 35.29 -20.82 -1.86
CA MET A 578 35.25 -21.93 -2.83
C MET A 578 36.58 -22.09 -3.56
N ILE A 579 37.21 -21.00 -4.02
CA ILE A 579 38.51 -21.05 -4.71
C ILE A 579 39.61 -21.54 -3.75
N ALA A 580 39.62 -21.04 -2.51
CA ALA A 580 40.58 -21.49 -1.50
C ALA A 580 40.39 -22.99 -1.14
N ALA A 581 39.14 -23.47 -1.07
CA ALA A 581 38.81 -24.88 -0.90
C ALA A 581 39.26 -25.74 -2.09
N ALA A 582 39.09 -25.26 -3.33
CA ALA A 582 39.52 -25.96 -4.53
C ALA A 582 41.04 -26.19 -4.57
N PHE A 583 41.85 -25.21 -4.14
CA PHE A 583 43.30 -25.38 -3.98
C PHE A 583 43.69 -26.23 -2.75
N GLY A 584 42.76 -26.55 -1.86
CA GLY A 584 43.00 -27.34 -0.65
C GLY A 584 43.47 -26.53 0.57
N TYR A 585 43.34 -25.20 0.56
CA TYR A 585 43.65 -24.34 1.71
C TYR A 585 42.55 -24.35 2.78
N VAL A 586 41.35 -24.82 2.45
CA VAL A 586 40.17 -24.84 3.33
C VAL A 586 39.59 -26.25 3.36
N THR A 587 39.46 -26.83 4.56
CA THR A 587 38.80 -28.13 4.78
C THR A 587 37.28 -27.98 4.83
N PRO A 588 36.47 -29.05 4.66
CA PRO A 588 35.00 -28.95 4.71
C PRO A 588 34.47 -28.30 5.99
N VAL A 589 35.03 -28.65 7.15
CA VAL A 589 34.65 -28.07 8.45
C VAL A 589 35.02 -26.57 8.54
N ALA A 590 36.22 -26.20 8.08
CA ALA A 590 36.63 -24.79 8.06
C ALA A 590 35.78 -23.96 7.09
N GLY A 591 35.42 -24.53 5.93
CA GLY A 591 34.54 -23.90 4.94
C GLY A 591 33.16 -23.60 5.51
N ALA A 592 32.57 -24.54 6.26
CA ALA A 592 31.27 -24.31 6.92
C ALA A 592 31.32 -23.19 7.97
N LEU A 593 32.38 -23.13 8.79
CA LEU A 593 32.55 -22.09 9.80
C LEU A 593 32.80 -20.69 9.18
N ILE A 594 33.57 -20.62 8.10
CA ILE A 594 33.76 -19.38 7.34
C ILE A 594 32.44 -18.93 6.73
N GLN A 595 31.65 -19.86 6.18
CA GLN A 595 30.35 -19.54 5.58
C GLN A 595 29.34 -19.00 6.60
N GLU A 596 29.18 -19.63 7.76
CA GLU A 596 28.32 -19.11 8.84
C GLU A 596 28.74 -17.68 9.27
N ALA A 597 30.03 -17.39 9.34
CA ALA A 597 30.53 -16.04 9.66
C ALA A 597 30.19 -15.01 8.56
N ILE A 598 30.23 -15.41 7.29
CA ILE A 598 29.75 -14.59 6.15
C ILE A 598 28.25 -14.35 6.28
N ASP A 599 27.46 -15.39 6.53
CA ASP A 599 26.00 -15.36 6.63
C ASP A 599 25.54 -14.37 7.71
N VAL A 600 26.07 -14.51 8.94
CA VAL A 600 25.77 -13.62 10.06
C VAL A 600 26.14 -12.16 9.73
N SER A 601 27.33 -11.92 9.16
CA SER A 601 27.78 -10.58 8.78
C SER A 601 26.85 -9.93 7.76
N VAL A 602 26.41 -10.71 6.77
CA VAL A 602 25.54 -10.26 5.69
C VAL A 602 24.10 -10.00 6.18
N ILE A 603 23.59 -10.81 7.11
CA ILE A 603 22.29 -10.61 7.77
C ILE A 603 22.32 -9.35 8.65
N LEU A 604 23.39 -9.13 9.42
CA LEU A 604 23.54 -7.91 10.24
C LEU A 604 23.57 -6.65 9.37
N ASN A 605 24.24 -6.67 8.22
CA ASN A 605 24.18 -5.57 7.26
C ASN A 605 22.76 -5.38 6.67
N ALA A 606 22.02 -6.47 6.39
CA ALA A 606 20.65 -6.40 5.89
C ALA A 606 19.68 -5.74 6.91
N LEU A 607 19.82 -6.08 8.19
CA LEU A 607 19.02 -5.50 9.28
C LEU A 607 19.22 -3.99 9.45
N ARG A 608 20.28 -3.39 8.90
CA ARG A 608 20.48 -1.93 8.83
C ARG A 608 19.35 -1.21 8.06
N ALA A 609 18.55 -1.93 7.27
CA ALA A 609 17.35 -1.39 6.65
C ALA A 609 16.29 -0.93 7.69
N LEU A 610 16.21 -1.57 8.86
CA LEU A 610 15.26 -1.22 9.93
C LEU A 610 15.55 0.17 10.54
N ALA A 611 16.83 0.47 10.76
CA ALA A 611 17.28 1.71 11.39
C ALA A 611 17.08 2.90 10.43
N PRO A 612 16.50 4.03 10.87
CA PRO A 612 16.49 5.26 10.05
C PRO A 612 17.90 5.63 9.58
N ARG A 613 18.01 6.42 8.50
CA ARG A 613 19.27 7.17 8.31
C ARG A 613 19.39 8.13 9.49
N GLY A 614 20.41 7.94 10.33
CA GLY A 614 20.82 8.98 11.25
C GLY A 614 21.21 10.19 10.41
N ALA A 615 20.46 11.29 10.53
CA ALA A 615 20.73 12.54 9.82
C ALA A 615 21.85 13.33 10.53
N PHE A 616 22.99 12.67 10.74
CA PHE A 616 24.22 13.29 11.18
C PHE A 616 24.95 13.79 9.95
N ASP A 617 25.08 15.12 9.81
CA ASP A 617 26.31 15.79 9.33
C ASP A 617 26.19 17.33 9.27
N GLN A 618 24.99 17.93 9.38
CA GLN A 618 24.84 19.39 9.39
C GLN A 618 24.01 19.91 10.59
N PRO A 619 24.46 21.00 11.26
CA PRO A 619 23.70 21.69 12.30
C PRO A 619 22.52 22.48 11.70
N PRO A 620 21.44 22.72 12.46
CA PRO A 620 20.39 23.64 12.04
C PRO A 620 20.90 25.08 11.90
N MET A 621 20.21 25.86 11.07
CA MET A 621 20.29 27.32 11.05
C MET A 621 19.71 27.89 12.36
N SER A 622 20.20 29.06 12.80
CA SER A 622 19.68 29.70 14.00
C SER A 622 18.26 30.22 13.78
N GLU A 623 17.42 30.11 14.81
CA GLU A 623 16.02 30.59 14.78
C GLU A 623 15.95 32.08 14.44
N ALA A 624 16.84 32.90 15.01
CA ALA A 624 16.97 34.32 14.68
C ALA A 624 17.28 34.59 13.20
N ALA A 625 18.11 33.76 12.55
CA ALA A 625 18.41 33.92 11.13
C ALA A 625 17.23 33.50 10.25
N ALA A 626 16.44 32.51 10.66
CA ALA A 626 15.19 32.13 9.98
C ALA A 626 14.11 33.22 10.11
N THR A 627 13.98 33.85 11.28
CA THR A 627 13.03 34.95 11.50
C THR A 627 13.33 36.15 10.60
N VAL A 628 14.61 36.52 10.44
CA VAL A 628 15.02 37.65 9.57
C VAL A 628 14.64 37.42 8.10
N LEU A 629 14.72 36.18 7.61
CA LEU A 629 14.33 35.84 6.23
C LEU A 629 12.81 35.91 6.04
N ARG A 630 12.03 35.36 6.98
CA ARG A 630 10.56 35.46 6.98
C ARG A 630 10.08 36.92 6.98
N GLU A 631 10.67 37.75 7.85
CA GLU A 631 10.37 39.19 7.90
C GLU A 631 10.65 39.91 6.58
N ASP A 632 11.51 39.38 5.69
CA ASP A 632 11.75 39.93 4.36
C ASP A 632 10.70 39.49 3.33
N HIS A 633 10.27 38.22 3.35
CA HIS A 633 9.16 37.75 2.52
C HIS A 633 7.83 38.44 2.86
N GLU A 634 7.54 38.69 4.14
CA GLU A 634 6.36 39.45 4.58
C GLU A 634 6.32 40.86 3.95
N ARG A 635 7.49 41.47 3.67
CA ARG A 635 7.57 42.76 2.95
C ARG A 635 7.27 42.62 1.45
N ILE A 636 7.56 41.47 0.86
CA ILE A 636 7.27 41.19 -0.56
C ILE A 636 5.78 40.93 -0.76
N GLU A 637 5.09 40.24 0.16
CA GLU A 637 3.63 40.05 0.07
C GLU A 637 2.87 41.38 -0.05
N ILE A 638 3.29 42.43 0.68
CA ILE A 638 2.72 43.79 0.57
C ILE A 638 2.87 44.33 -0.86
N SER A 639 3.98 44.02 -1.53
CA SER A 639 4.26 44.44 -2.91
C SER A 639 3.51 43.60 -3.94
N LEU A 640 3.33 42.30 -3.69
CA LEU A 640 2.50 41.41 -4.52
C LEU A 640 1.02 41.81 -4.46
N GLU A 641 0.51 42.14 -3.27
CA GLU A 641 -0.84 42.67 -3.10
C GLU A 641 -1.01 44.03 -3.79
N ARG A 642 0.03 44.87 -3.81
CA ARG A 642 0.00 46.11 -4.62
C ARG A 642 -0.01 45.83 -6.13
N LEU A 643 0.77 44.85 -6.62
CA LEU A 643 0.72 44.44 -8.03
C LEU A 643 -0.65 43.88 -8.43
N ARG A 644 -1.29 43.10 -7.54
CA ARG A 644 -2.66 42.60 -7.70
C ARG A 644 -3.65 43.76 -7.83
N GLN A 645 -3.62 44.73 -6.92
CA GLN A 645 -4.44 45.94 -6.99
C GLN A 645 -4.23 46.74 -8.29
N ILE A 646 -2.98 46.81 -8.79
CA ILE A 646 -2.68 47.46 -10.06
C ILE A 646 -3.29 46.68 -11.23
N ALA A 647 -3.14 45.35 -11.28
CA ALA A 647 -3.75 44.52 -12.31
C ALA A 647 -5.29 44.64 -12.31
N ASP A 648 -5.91 44.81 -11.14
CA ASP A 648 -7.34 45.04 -10.98
C ASP A 648 -7.78 46.45 -11.43
N ALA A 649 -6.92 47.47 -11.26
CA ALA A 649 -7.18 48.84 -11.71
C ALA A 649 -7.09 49.00 -13.24
N LEU A 650 -6.14 48.31 -13.89
CA LEU A 650 -5.99 48.29 -15.37
C LEU A 650 -7.24 47.82 -16.11
N ASP A 651 -8.12 47.07 -15.43
CA ASP A 651 -9.37 46.50 -15.94
C ASP A 651 -10.46 47.59 -16.21
N GLY A 652 -10.23 48.84 -15.78
CA GLY A 652 -11.15 49.97 -15.98
C GLY A 652 -10.53 51.36 -16.12
N ALA A 653 -9.19 51.48 -16.09
CA ALA A 653 -8.48 52.75 -16.18
C ALA A 653 -8.59 53.43 -17.56
N GLU A 654 -8.60 54.76 -17.57
CA GLU A 654 -8.40 55.56 -18.79
C GLU A 654 -6.98 55.38 -19.35
N ALA A 655 -6.74 55.63 -20.64
CA ALA A 655 -5.47 55.27 -21.28
C ALA A 655 -4.22 55.89 -20.60
N ALA A 656 -4.33 57.11 -20.08
CA ALA A 656 -3.23 57.76 -19.34
C ALA A 656 -2.99 57.12 -17.95
N GLU A 657 -4.07 56.82 -17.22
CA GLU A 657 -4.05 56.19 -15.89
C GLU A 657 -3.55 54.73 -15.98
N ALA A 658 -3.93 54.02 -17.05
CA ALA A 658 -3.42 52.68 -17.34
C ALA A 658 -1.90 52.68 -17.60
N VAL A 659 -1.37 53.70 -18.29
CA VAL A 659 0.09 53.85 -18.48
C VAL A 659 0.79 54.16 -17.16
N GLU A 660 0.24 55.02 -16.30
CA GLU A 660 0.81 55.26 -14.96
C GLU A 660 0.83 53.99 -14.11
N HIS A 661 -0.24 53.20 -14.13
CA HIS A 661 -0.33 51.91 -13.44
C HIS A 661 0.67 50.87 -13.96
N VAL A 662 0.84 50.72 -15.28
CA VAL A 662 1.87 49.81 -15.84
C VAL A 662 3.29 50.27 -15.48
N LEU A 663 3.54 51.59 -15.46
CA LEU A 663 4.84 52.15 -15.03
C LEU A 663 5.08 52.00 -13.51
N GLU A 664 4.03 52.04 -12.68
CA GLU A 664 4.09 51.72 -11.25
C GLU A 664 4.41 50.24 -11.05
N ALA A 665 3.69 49.33 -11.73
CA ALA A 665 3.93 47.90 -11.65
C ALA A 665 5.35 47.52 -12.10
N ASN A 666 5.82 48.04 -13.24
CA ASN A 666 7.18 47.79 -13.72
C ASN A 666 8.24 48.26 -12.70
N ARG A 667 7.99 49.40 -12.03
CA ARG A 667 8.89 49.91 -10.98
C ARG A 667 8.92 48.98 -9.77
N ILE A 668 7.77 48.53 -9.28
CA ILE A 668 7.69 47.56 -8.17
C ILE A 668 8.42 46.26 -8.54
N VAL A 669 8.18 45.73 -9.73
CA VAL A 669 8.84 44.52 -10.24
C VAL A 669 10.36 44.69 -10.32
N GLU A 670 10.88 45.73 -10.97
CA GLU A 670 12.33 45.93 -11.11
C GLU A 670 13.03 46.31 -9.78
N THR A 671 12.41 47.13 -8.92
CA THR A 671 13.09 47.62 -7.70
C THR A 671 12.91 46.74 -6.47
N VAL A 672 11.78 46.05 -6.34
CA VAL A 672 11.49 45.21 -5.16
C VAL A 672 11.73 43.75 -5.49
N ILE A 673 11.03 43.21 -6.49
CA ILE A 673 11.06 41.76 -6.79
C ILE A 673 12.42 41.38 -7.40
N VAL A 674 12.77 41.93 -8.55
CA VAL A 674 14.06 41.65 -9.23
C VAL A 674 15.26 42.07 -8.38
N GLY A 675 15.09 43.07 -7.50
CA GLY A 675 16.08 43.48 -6.53
C GLY A 675 16.34 42.42 -5.46
N HIS A 676 15.29 41.99 -4.75
CA HIS A 676 15.35 40.95 -3.73
C HIS A 676 15.86 39.63 -4.30
N GLU A 677 15.27 39.16 -5.39
CA GLU A 677 15.63 37.92 -6.09
C GLU A 677 17.14 37.84 -6.35
N ARG A 678 17.76 38.92 -6.86
CA ARG A 678 19.22 38.97 -7.09
C ARG A 678 20.02 38.99 -5.79
N GLU A 679 19.57 39.69 -4.76
CA GLU A 679 20.25 39.70 -3.46
C GLU A 679 20.25 38.29 -2.84
N ASP A 680 19.14 37.56 -2.97
CA ASP A 680 19.00 36.18 -2.48
C ASP A 680 19.86 35.19 -3.28
N GLU A 681 19.87 35.26 -4.61
CA GLU A 681 20.74 34.42 -5.46
C GLU A 681 22.24 34.69 -5.20
N GLU A 682 22.66 35.96 -5.08
CA GLU A 682 24.07 36.33 -4.85
C GLU A 682 24.54 36.11 -3.41
N THR A 683 23.66 36.24 -2.40
CA THR A 683 24.08 36.43 -0.99
C THR A 683 23.44 35.47 0.02
N ILE A 684 22.13 35.20 -0.09
CA ILE A 684 21.42 34.34 0.88
C ILE A 684 21.61 32.85 0.53
N TYR A 685 21.30 32.45 -0.70
CA TYR A 685 21.36 31.07 -1.16
C TYR A 685 22.74 30.40 -0.95
N PRO A 686 23.90 31.05 -1.22
CA PRO A 686 25.21 30.46 -0.96
C PRO A 686 25.50 30.20 0.52
N ARG A 687 24.77 30.84 1.44
CA ARG A 687 24.89 30.64 2.89
C ARG A 687 23.88 29.63 3.42
N VAL A 688 22.61 29.75 3.02
CA VAL A 688 21.57 28.78 3.38
C VAL A 688 21.94 27.37 2.91
N SER A 689 22.57 27.24 1.74
CA SER A 689 23.08 25.95 1.22
C SER A 689 24.04 25.19 2.16
N LYS A 690 24.63 25.84 3.16
CA LYS A 690 25.52 25.21 4.17
C LYS A 690 24.77 24.52 5.30
N TYR A 691 23.50 24.89 5.50
CA TYR A 691 22.56 24.30 6.48
C TYR A 691 21.57 23.34 5.81
N LEU A 692 21.56 23.31 4.48
CA LEU A 692 20.83 22.35 3.66
C LEU A 692 21.72 21.16 3.29
N ASN A 693 21.16 19.95 3.47
CA ASN A 693 21.85 18.70 3.11
C ASN A 693 22.20 18.56 1.61
N ASP A 694 21.72 19.44 0.72
CA ASP A 694 21.98 19.41 -0.73
C ASP A 694 21.64 20.76 -1.40
N SER A 695 22.42 21.18 -2.41
CA SER A 695 22.23 22.42 -3.19
C SER A 695 21.12 22.33 -4.24
N HIS A 696 20.60 21.13 -4.55
CA HIS A 696 19.63 20.94 -5.63
C HIS A 696 18.29 21.66 -5.44
N GLY A 697 17.87 22.02 -4.22
CA GLY A 697 16.64 22.80 -4.03
C GLY A 697 16.69 24.16 -4.72
N LEU A 698 17.81 24.87 -4.53
CA LEU A 698 18.13 26.15 -5.15
C LEU A 698 18.22 26.06 -6.70
N SER A 699 18.44 24.86 -7.26
CA SER A 699 18.51 24.67 -8.71
C SER A 699 17.15 24.65 -9.43
N ALA A 700 16.08 24.25 -8.72
CA ALA A 700 14.70 24.39 -9.22
C ALA A 700 14.26 25.85 -9.20
N MET A 701 14.63 26.57 -8.13
CA MET A 701 14.41 28.02 -7.99
C MET A 701 15.02 28.79 -9.17
N SER A 702 16.22 28.40 -9.62
CA SER A 702 16.87 28.98 -10.80
C SER A 702 16.05 28.88 -12.11
N ARG A 703 15.03 27.99 -12.23
CA ARG A 703 14.06 28.05 -13.35
C ARG A 703 12.95 29.06 -13.10
N ALA A 704 12.31 29.04 -11.93
CA ALA A 704 11.27 30.01 -11.56
C ALA A 704 11.80 31.46 -11.62
N HIS A 705 12.94 31.71 -10.98
CA HIS A 705 13.67 32.98 -11.01
C HIS A 705 14.01 33.45 -12.44
N ARG A 706 14.46 32.55 -13.33
CA ARG A 706 14.70 32.90 -14.74
C ARG A 706 13.43 33.30 -15.48
N GLU A 707 12.29 32.71 -15.13
CA GLU A 707 10.99 33.08 -15.68
C GLU A 707 10.48 34.41 -15.11
N ILE A 708 10.60 34.64 -13.79
CA ILE A 708 10.32 35.93 -13.14
C ILE A 708 11.14 37.04 -13.82
N LEU A 709 12.45 36.85 -14.01
CA LEU A 709 13.31 37.76 -14.77
C LEU A 709 12.89 37.88 -16.25
N HIS A 710 12.36 36.83 -16.88
CA HIS A 710 11.89 36.88 -18.27
C HIS A 710 10.64 37.75 -18.40
N GLN A 711 9.64 37.51 -17.54
CA GLN A 711 8.40 38.27 -17.47
C GLN A 711 8.66 39.73 -17.07
N ALA A 712 9.54 39.99 -16.09
CA ALA A 712 9.98 41.35 -15.73
C ALA A 712 10.56 42.11 -16.93
N ARG A 713 11.47 41.49 -17.69
CA ARG A 713 12.02 42.09 -18.93
C ARG A 713 10.98 42.25 -20.05
N LEU A 714 9.90 41.45 -20.05
CA LEU A 714 8.80 41.59 -20.99
C LEU A 714 7.92 42.78 -20.61
N LEU A 715 7.59 42.94 -19.31
CA LEU A 715 6.90 44.09 -18.75
C LEU A 715 7.69 45.39 -18.96
N GLY A 716 8.99 45.39 -18.69
CA GLY A 716 9.87 46.53 -18.92
C GLY A 716 9.82 47.03 -20.37
N ARG A 717 10.01 46.13 -21.34
CA ARG A 717 9.93 46.45 -22.78
C ARG A 717 8.55 46.94 -23.23
N LEU A 718 7.47 46.44 -22.63
CA LEU A 718 6.12 46.96 -22.85
C LEU A 718 5.97 48.37 -22.27
N SER A 719 6.46 48.60 -21.06
CA SER A 719 6.37 49.88 -20.36
C SER A 719 7.19 50.99 -21.05
N ASP A 720 8.37 50.68 -21.58
CA ASP A 720 9.21 51.63 -22.34
C ASP A 720 8.54 52.12 -23.63
N GLY A 721 7.65 51.30 -24.21
CA GLY A 721 6.89 51.61 -25.42
C GLY A 721 5.58 52.36 -25.18
N LEU A 722 5.09 52.39 -23.94
CA LEU A 722 3.77 52.95 -23.62
C LEU A 722 3.81 54.47 -23.45
N ARG A 723 2.99 55.17 -24.24
CA ARG A 723 2.77 56.63 -24.13
C ARG A 723 1.29 56.91 -23.84
N PRO A 724 0.95 57.89 -22.97
CA PRO A 724 -0.43 58.17 -22.57
C PRO A 724 -1.41 58.42 -23.73
N ASN A 725 -0.92 58.89 -24.88
CA ASN A 725 -1.73 59.24 -26.05
C ASN A 725 -1.74 58.16 -27.15
N GLU A 726 -0.98 57.07 -27.00
CA GLU A 726 -0.75 56.04 -28.03
C GLU A 726 -0.95 54.61 -27.49
N ALA A 727 -1.35 54.45 -26.22
CA ALA A 727 -1.54 53.15 -25.57
C ALA A 727 -2.76 52.39 -26.12
N GLU A 728 -2.53 51.47 -27.05
CA GLU A 728 -3.58 50.62 -27.59
C GLU A 728 -4.14 49.63 -26.54
N PRO A 729 -5.47 49.39 -26.48
CA PRO A 729 -6.10 48.55 -25.44
C PRO A 729 -5.63 47.08 -25.38
N TYR A 730 -4.92 46.56 -26.39
CA TYR A 730 -4.32 45.23 -26.31
C TYR A 730 -3.00 45.24 -25.53
N LEU A 731 -2.17 46.28 -25.66
CA LEU A 731 -0.90 46.42 -24.94
C LEU A 731 -1.13 46.49 -23.42
N ILE A 732 -2.19 47.19 -23.01
CA ILE A 732 -2.61 47.28 -21.60
C ILE A 732 -3.00 45.89 -21.06
N ARG A 733 -3.72 45.06 -21.86
CA ARG A 733 -4.07 43.68 -21.47
C ARG A 733 -2.86 42.75 -21.42
N ASP A 734 -1.92 42.90 -22.35
CA ASP A 734 -0.70 42.08 -22.33
C ASP A 734 0.19 42.46 -21.14
N ALA A 735 0.28 43.75 -20.79
CA ALA A 735 0.92 44.19 -19.55
C ALA A 735 0.20 43.64 -18.30
N GLN A 736 -1.15 43.71 -18.25
CA GLN A 736 -1.97 43.16 -17.17
C GLN A 736 -1.70 41.66 -16.96
N ARG A 737 -1.71 40.85 -18.02
CA ARG A 737 -1.38 39.42 -17.96
C ARG A 737 0.02 39.14 -17.42
N ILE A 738 1.01 39.95 -17.81
CA ILE A 738 2.39 39.78 -17.35
C ILE A 738 2.49 40.12 -15.86
N ILE A 739 1.79 41.16 -15.40
CA ILE A 739 1.72 41.53 -13.97
C ILE A 739 1.08 40.39 -13.16
N GLU A 740 -0.06 39.84 -13.62
CA GLU A 740 -0.71 38.67 -13.00
C GLU A 740 0.19 37.43 -12.99
N SER A 741 0.91 37.17 -14.09
CA SER A 741 1.86 36.05 -14.20
C SER A 741 3.03 36.19 -13.21
N ILE A 742 3.62 37.39 -13.09
CA ILE A 742 4.69 37.69 -12.13
C ILE A 742 4.17 37.55 -10.70
N GLU A 743 3.01 38.13 -10.39
CA GLU A 743 2.39 38.05 -9.05
C GLU A 743 2.21 36.59 -8.60
N SER A 744 1.63 35.76 -9.47
CA SER A 744 1.37 34.36 -9.17
C SER A 744 2.66 33.51 -9.15
N LEU A 745 3.65 33.78 -10.01
CA LEU A 745 4.95 33.09 -9.99
C LEU A 745 5.75 33.40 -8.71
N VAL A 746 5.86 34.68 -8.33
CA VAL A 746 6.61 35.12 -7.16
C VAL A 746 5.93 34.66 -5.87
N HIS A 747 4.59 34.70 -5.79
CA HIS A 747 3.87 34.13 -4.65
C HIS A 747 4.16 32.62 -4.47
N ILE A 748 4.29 31.85 -5.55
CA ILE A 748 4.68 30.44 -5.47
C ILE A 748 6.17 30.30 -5.10
N HIS A 749 7.02 31.21 -5.57
CA HIS A 749 8.47 31.22 -5.29
C HIS A 749 8.78 31.50 -3.82
N ASN A 750 8.26 32.59 -3.25
CA ASN A 750 8.42 32.92 -1.82
C ASN A 750 7.94 31.78 -0.91
N ALA A 751 6.83 31.11 -1.26
CA ALA A 751 6.34 29.94 -0.52
C ALA A 751 7.29 28.73 -0.58
N GLN A 752 8.14 28.62 -1.61
CA GLN A 752 9.22 27.61 -1.68
C GLN A 752 10.39 27.99 -0.77
N GLU A 753 10.75 29.27 -0.73
CA GLU A 753 11.85 29.80 0.11
C GLU A 753 11.52 29.65 1.59
N GLU A 754 10.29 29.99 1.98
CA GLU A 754 9.78 29.87 3.35
C GLU A 754 9.95 28.42 3.88
N ASP A 755 9.50 27.39 3.15
CA ASP A 755 9.68 25.98 3.55
C ASP A 755 11.15 25.52 3.55
N ILE A 756 11.99 26.09 2.67
CA ILE A 756 13.44 25.85 2.68
C ILE A 756 14.09 26.44 3.95
N TYR A 757 13.71 27.67 4.33
CA TYR A 757 14.23 28.37 5.49
C TYR A 757 13.72 27.76 6.80
N GLU A 758 12.43 27.43 6.89
CA GLU A 758 11.86 26.68 8.00
C GLU A 758 12.50 25.30 8.13
N HIS A 759 12.76 24.59 7.03
CA HIS A 759 13.42 23.28 7.12
C HIS A 759 14.86 23.40 7.66
N ALA A 760 15.60 24.44 7.28
CA ALA A 760 16.93 24.70 7.81
C ALA A 760 16.91 24.97 9.33
N ALA A 761 15.83 25.55 9.86
CA ALA A 761 15.65 25.86 11.29
C ALA A 761 15.03 24.71 12.13
N ALA A 762 14.06 23.97 11.60
CA ALA A 762 13.12 23.11 12.34
C ALA A 762 13.71 21.89 13.08
N ARG A 763 15.05 21.73 13.13
CA ARG A 763 15.72 20.68 13.92
C ARG A 763 15.89 21.02 15.41
N LEU A 764 15.51 22.21 15.86
CA LEU A 764 15.57 22.64 17.27
C LEU A 764 14.37 22.18 18.12
N GLY A 765 13.26 21.78 17.51
CA GLY A 765 11.95 21.56 18.16
C GLY A 765 11.78 20.28 18.99
N LEU A 766 12.76 19.88 19.81
CA LEU A 766 12.59 18.80 20.81
C LEU A 766 12.63 19.26 22.28
N GLU A 767 13.02 20.50 22.56
CA GLU A 767 12.95 21.09 23.92
C GLU A 767 12.46 22.55 23.87
N ALA A 768 11.18 22.75 23.57
CA ALA A 768 10.52 24.05 23.72
C ALA A 768 10.28 24.36 25.21
N SER A 769 11.32 24.85 25.90
CA SER A 769 11.17 25.48 27.21
C SER A 769 10.55 26.87 27.06
N ALA A 770 9.64 27.21 27.99
CA ALA A 770 8.75 28.38 27.94
C ALA A 770 9.46 29.72 27.66
N PRO A 771 8.77 30.69 27.02
CA PRO A 771 9.34 32.00 26.72
C PRO A 771 9.81 32.70 27.99
N ARG A 772 11.06 33.17 27.99
CA ARG A 772 11.56 34.10 29.01
C ARG A 772 11.20 35.52 28.58
N ASP A 773 10.61 36.27 29.51
CA ASP A 773 10.33 37.70 29.32
C ASP A 773 11.58 38.45 28.85
N GLY A 774 11.48 39.02 27.66
CA GLY A 774 12.56 39.77 27.02
C GLY A 774 12.04 40.43 25.75
N THR A 775 11.74 41.72 25.81
CA THR A 775 11.33 42.52 24.65
C THR A 775 12.36 42.41 23.52
N PRO A 776 11.98 42.04 22.29
CA PRO A 776 12.91 42.04 21.16
C PRO A 776 13.45 43.45 20.94
N ARG A 777 14.78 43.58 20.89
CA ARG A 777 15.41 44.81 20.38
C ARG A 777 15.30 44.79 18.86
N MET A 778 14.58 45.75 18.28
CA MET A 778 14.60 45.98 16.84
C MET A 778 16.05 46.18 16.37
N HIS A 779 16.57 45.25 15.56
CA HIS A 779 17.81 45.45 14.83
C HIS A 779 17.52 46.22 13.54
N SER A 780 18.23 47.32 13.32
CA SER A 780 18.02 48.23 12.19
C SER A 780 18.73 47.80 10.89
N GLY A 781 19.03 46.51 10.75
CA GLY A 781 19.62 45.94 9.53
C GLY A 781 18.54 45.60 8.50
N ARG A 782 18.89 45.57 7.22
CA ARG A 782 18.01 45.11 6.13
C ARG A 782 18.69 43.97 5.36
N GLY A 783 17.88 43.09 4.77
CA GLY A 783 18.32 42.05 3.85
C GLY A 783 19.49 41.21 4.38
N SER A 784 20.40 40.88 3.47
CA SER A 784 21.58 40.04 3.71
C SER A 784 22.44 40.47 4.91
N ALA A 785 22.57 41.76 5.19
CA ALA A 785 23.38 42.27 6.31
C ALA A 785 22.76 41.95 7.68
N ALA A 786 21.43 41.87 7.79
CA ALA A 786 20.76 41.45 9.03
C ALA A 786 20.92 39.93 9.25
N PHE A 787 20.83 39.16 8.17
CA PHE A 787 21.02 37.71 8.17
C PHE A 787 22.45 37.31 8.56
N GLU A 788 23.47 38.03 8.05
CA GLU A 788 24.88 37.85 8.47
C GLU A 788 25.06 37.96 9.98
N HIS A 789 24.59 39.07 10.56
CA HIS A 789 24.72 39.33 11.99
C HIS A 789 24.00 38.27 12.86
N ALA A 790 22.87 37.73 12.37
CA ALA A 790 22.14 36.64 13.02
C ALA A 790 22.87 35.28 12.96
N LEU A 791 23.68 35.03 11.92
CA LEU A 791 24.50 33.82 11.80
C LEU A 791 25.78 33.88 12.66
N GLU A 792 26.48 35.01 12.67
CA GLU A 792 27.76 35.15 13.39
C GLU A 792 27.60 34.96 14.90
N SER A 793 26.54 35.54 15.47
CA SER A 793 26.21 35.45 16.90
C SER A 793 25.95 34.03 17.43
N ALA A 794 25.69 33.06 16.56
CA ALA A 794 25.39 31.67 16.93
C ALA A 794 26.62 30.72 16.90
N SER A 795 27.78 31.19 16.43
CA SER A 795 28.92 30.31 16.07
C SER A 795 29.86 29.91 17.23
N GLU A 796 29.72 30.52 18.41
CA GLU A 796 30.60 30.28 19.56
C GLU A 796 30.27 28.99 20.34
N GLY A 797 30.62 27.83 19.75
CA GLY A 797 31.12 26.69 20.54
C GLY A 797 30.49 25.31 20.33
N ARG A 798 31.22 24.42 19.62
CA ARG A 798 31.34 22.99 20.00
C ARG A 798 32.50 22.26 19.29
N GLY A 799 33.21 21.41 20.03
CA GLY A 799 34.34 20.61 19.54
C GLY A 799 33.95 19.26 18.93
N ARG A 800 34.82 18.70 18.06
CA ARG A 800 34.57 17.49 17.26
C ARG A 800 35.18 16.22 17.89
N TRP A 801 34.36 15.31 18.45
CA TRP A 801 34.84 14.04 19.05
C TRP A 801 33.93 12.77 18.92
N PRO A 802 33.41 12.37 17.74
CA PRO A 802 32.80 11.02 17.62
C PRO A 802 33.30 10.11 16.48
N MET A 803 34.36 10.44 15.73
CA MET A 803 34.86 9.54 14.65
C MET A 803 35.87 8.47 15.09
N LEU A 804 36.60 8.67 16.19
CA LEU A 804 37.65 7.73 16.64
C LEU A 804 37.12 6.48 17.35
N ALA A 805 35.94 6.55 17.97
CA ALA A 805 35.37 5.45 18.75
C ALA A 805 34.95 4.24 17.89
N GLY A 806 34.42 4.47 16.69
CA GLY A 806 33.93 3.40 15.81
C GLY A 806 35.04 2.49 15.26
N ALA A 807 36.21 3.06 14.97
CA ALA A 807 37.36 2.30 14.44
C ALA A 807 37.95 1.33 15.47
N LEU A 808 38.00 1.74 16.74
CA LEU A 808 38.54 0.94 17.85
C LEU A 808 37.69 -0.31 18.15
N ILE A 809 36.37 -0.21 18.04
CA ILE A 809 35.46 -1.34 18.30
C ILE A 809 35.59 -2.42 17.20
N LEU A 810 35.75 -2.01 15.94
CA LEU A 810 35.93 -2.95 14.83
C LEU A 810 37.26 -3.72 14.95
N LEU A 811 38.33 -3.03 15.37
CA LEU A 811 39.64 -3.65 15.59
C LEU A 811 39.61 -4.68 16.74
N ALA A 812 38.88 -4.37 17.82
CA ALA A 812 38.73 -5.25 18.98
C ALA A 812 37.99 -6.56 18.65
N LEU A 813 36.96 -6.50 17.78
CA LEU A 813 36.21 -7.69 17.35
C LEU A 813 37.04 -8.63 16.47
N VAL A 814 37.87 -8.09 15.56
CA VAL A 814 38.79 -8.88 14.74
C VAL A 814 39.90 -9.52 15.58
N ALA A 815 40.43 -8.79 16.58
CA ALA A 815 41.42 -9.33 17.51
C ALA A 815 40.85 -10.42 18.43
N GLY A 816 39.61 -10.26 18.91
CA GLY A 816 38.96 -11.22 19.80
C GLY A 816 38.75 -12.60 19.17
N GLY A 817 38.35 -12.64 17.90
CA GLY A 817 38.15 -13.90 17.16
C GLY A 817 39.43 -14.70 16.92
N ALA A 818 40.60 -14.06 16.90
CA ALA A 818 41.90 -14.72 16.71
C ALA A 818 42.52 -15.24 18.03
N TYR A 819 42.06 -14.76 19.19
CA TYR A 819 42.68 -15.04 20.50
C TYR A 819 41.99 -16.14 21.30
N TRP A 820 40.70 -16.38 21.09
CA TRP A 820 39.88 -17.31 21.91
C TRP A 820 39.94 -18.79 21.49
N GLY A 821 41.01 -19.21 20.82
CA GLY A 821 41.23 -20.59 20.36
C GLY A 821 41.77 -21.57 21.41
N GLY A 822 41.89 -21.18 22.69
CA GLY A 822 42.53 -21.99 23.73
C GLY A 822 41.87 -21.88 25.11
N ASP A 823 41.62 -23.05 25.70
CA ASP A 823 41.35 -23.32 27.12
C ASP A 823 40.24 -22.52 27.84
N PHE A 824 39.01 -23.05 27.82
CA PHE A 824 38.14 -22.98 29.00
C PHE A 824 37.16 -24.16 29.08
N PHE A 825 37.29 -24.99 30.13
CA PHE A 825 36.17 -25.41 31.02
C PHE A 825 36.64 -26.44 32.06
N ALA A 826 36.46 -26.12 33.35
CA ALA A 826 36.76 -27.03 34.45
C ALA A 826 35.52 -27.35 35.30
N ARG A 827 35.16 -28.64 35.33
CA ARG A 827 34.54 -29.41 36.43
C ARG A 827 33.28 -28.86 37.14
N PHE A 828 32.18 -29.61 37.03
CA PHE A 828 31.31 -29.94 38.17
C PHE A 828 30.85 -31.42 38.10
N ARG A 829 30.60 -32.06 39.26
CA ARG A 829 30.17 -33.47 39.39
C ARG A 829 28.68 -33.55 39.78
N PRO A 830 27.93 -34.61 39.38
CA PRO A 830 26.50 -34.78 39.71
C PRO A 830 26.27 -35.63 40.98
N GLY A 831 25.03 -35.59 41.52
CA GLY A 831 24.55 -36.50 42.57
C GLY A 831 23.02 -36.74 42.58
N VAL A 832 22.62 -37.99 42.28
CA VAL A 832 21.63 -38.90 42.95
C VAL A 832 20.32 -38.33 43.57
N PRO A 833 19.13 -39.02 43.56
CA PRO A 833 18.70 -40.27 42.92
C PRO A 833 17.42 -40.18 42.03
N LEU A 834 17.06 -41.29 41.37
CA LEU A 834 15.74 -41.57 40.80
C LEU A 834 14.74 -42.07 41.85
N ALA A 835 13.45 -41.74 41.69
CA ALA A 835 12.34 -42.38 42.41
C ALA A 835 11.21 -42.74 41.43
N GLU A 836 10.91 -44.02 41.28
CA GLU A 836 9.75 -44.49 40.50
C GLU A 836 8.45 -44.39 41.31
N ARG A 837 7.37 -43.96 40.66
CA ARG A 837 5.99 -44.11 41.18
C ARG A 837 5.05 -44.55 40.07
N LYS A 838 4.34 -45.66 40.28
CA LYS A 838 3.28 -46.16 39.39
C LYS A 838 2.16 -45.12 39.25
N LEU A 839 1.68 -44.91 38.02
CA LEU A 839 0.47 -44.14 37.75
C LEU A 839 -0.78 -44.97 38.06
N SER A 840 -1.74 -44.35 38.74
CA SER A 840 -3.10 -44.83 38.95
C SER A 840 -4.07 -44.23 37.93
N GLU A 841 -5.29 -44.79 37.90
CA GLU A 841 -6.42 -44.41 37.03
C GLU A 841 -6.65 -42.89 36.87
N ILE A 842 -7.00 -42.45 35.65
CA ILE A 842 -7.16 -41.05 35.28
C ILE A 842 -8.63 -40.76 34.93
N LYS A 843 -9.18 -39.69 35.53
CA LYS A 843 -10.51 -39.13 35.23
C LYS A 843 -10.38 -37.68 34.79
N THR A 844 -11.11 -37.29 33.75
CA THR A 844 -11.17 -35.89 33.26
C THR A 844 -12.55 -35.61 32.62
N VAL A 845 -12.85 -34.35 32.34
CA VAL A 845 -14.09 -33.89 31.72
C VAL A 845 -13.81 -33.31 30.33
N GLY A 846 -14.65 -33.65 29.34
CA GLY A 846 -14.53 -33.18 27.96
C GLY A 846 -15.89 -32.90 27.31
N VAL A 847 -15.89 -32.17 26.19
CA VAL A 847 -17.09 -31.70 25.48
C VAL A 847 -17.18 -32.32 24.09
N VAL A 848 -18.37 -32.77 23.69
CA VAL A 848 -18.64 -33.38 22.37
C VAL A 848 -18.64 -32.30 21.26
N SER A 849 -17.89 -32.55 20.17
CA SER A 849 -17.85 -31.71 18.96
C SER A 849 -17.99 -32.54 17.67
N GLY A 850 -18.43 -31.89 16.57
CA GLY A 850 -18.65 -32.53 15.27
C GLY A 850 -17.39 -32.67 14.40
N GLU A 851 -17.51 -33.38 13.27
CA GLU A 851 -16.46 -33.40 12.23
C GLU A 851 -16.48 -32.13 11.36
N THR A 852 -15.34 -31.83 10.72
CA THR A 852 -14.98 -30.56 10.08
C THR A 852 -16.08 -29.97 9.18
N GLU A 853 -16.61 -28.82 9.59
CA GLU A 853 -17.59 -28.04 8.82
C GLU A 853 -16.92 -27.40 7.59
N MET A 854 -17.53 -27.54 6.40
CA MET A 854 -17.10 -26.84 5.18
C MET A 854 -18.01 -25.63 4.92
N PRO A 855 -17.48 -24.39 4.89
CA PRO A 855 -18.27 -23.21 4.59
C PRO A 855 -18.52 -23.07 3.08
N ILE A 856 -19.76 -22.72 2.72
CA ILE A 856 -20.18 -22.32 1.38
C ILE A 856 -20.29 -20.79 1.38
N THR A 857 -19.54 -20.10 0.53
CA THR A 857 -19.48 -18.64 0.46
C THR A 857 -20.19 -18.07 -0.77
N ALA A 858 -20.66 -16.83 -0.70
CA ALA A 858 -21.11 -16.07 -1.87
C ALA A 858 -19.96 -15.90 -2.88
N SER A 859 -20.21 -16.11 -4.17
CA SER A 859 -19.20 -15.97 -5.24
C SER A 859 -19.19 -14.59 -5.89
N VAL A 860 -20.29 -13.84 -5.78
CA VAL A 860 -20.49 -12.47 -6.26
C VAL A 860 -21.31 -11.68 -5.22
N SER A 861 -21.31 -10.35 -5.29
CA SER A 861 -21.95 -9.47 -4.31
C SER A 861 -23.36 -9.04 -4.73
N GLY A 862 -24.40 -9.32 -3.96
CA GLY A 862 -25.76 -8.88 -4.28
C GLY A 862 -26.80 -9.25 -3.23
N VAL A 863 -28.06 -8.97 -3.53
CA VAL A 863 -29.20 -9.33 -2.66
C VAL A 863 -29.59 -10.79 -2.91
N ILE A 864 -29.75 -11.56 -1.85
CA ILE A 864 -30.21 -12.96 -1.91
C ILE A 864 -31.68 -12.99 -2.32
N ALA A 865 -31.96 -13.49 -3.52
CA ALA A 865 -33.30 -13.62 -4.09
C ALA A 865 -34.02 -14.87 -3.59
N ALA A 866 -33.31 -15.98 -3.38
CA ALA A 866 -33.87 -17.23 -2.85
C ALA A 866 -32.84 -18.02 -2.02
N VAL A 867 -33.36 -18.81 -1.07
CA VAL A 867 -32.58 -19.75 -0.26
C VAL A 867 -33.28 -21.12 -0.32
N SER A 868 -32.56 -22.14 -0.78
CA SER A 868 -33.09 -23.48 -1.08
C SER A 868 -32.55 -24.57 -0.15
N CYS A 869 -31.57 -24.24 0.70
CA CYS A 869 -31.00 -25.13 1.71
C CYS A 869 -31.28 -24.57 3.12
N ASP A 870 -31.58 -25.45 4.08
CA ASP A 870 -31.85 -25.07 5.48
C ASP A 870 -31.17 -26.04 6.45
N ILE A 871 -31.07 -25.66 7.71
CA ILE A 871 -30.38 -26.44 8.75
C ILE A 871 -31.07 -27.81 8.89
N GLY A 872 -30.28 -28.87 8.79
CA GLY A 872 -30.73 -30.27 8.76
C GLY A 872 -31.01 -30.83 7.35
N SER A 873 -30.99 -30.03 6.29
CA SER A 873 -31.17 -30.55 4.92
C SER A 873 -29.94 -31.31 4.42
N ILE A 874 -30.17 -32.46 3.78
CA ILE A 874 -29.13 -33.20 3.05
C ILE A 874 -29.00 -32.58 1.65
N VAL A 875 -27.78 -32.15 1.30
CA VAL A 875 -27.45 -31.50 0.04
C VAL A 875 -26.45 -32.34 -0.74
N LYS A 876 -26.52 -32.31 -2.07
CA LYS A 876 -25.57 -33.00 -2.97
C LYS A 876 -24.56 -32.01 -3.57
N ALA A 877 -23.38 -32.51 -3.94
CA ALA A 877 -22.42 -31.73 -4.70
C ALA A 877 -23.04 -31.23 -6.02
N GLY A 878 -22.94 -29.94 -6.30
CA GLY A 878 -23.57 -29.25 -7.44
C GLY A 878 -25.03 -28.79 -7.22
N GLN A 879 -25.64 -29.04 -6.05
CA GLN A 879 -27.00 -28.58 -5.76
C GLN A 879 -27.03 -27.07 -5.42
N VAL A 880 -27.97 -26.32 -5.99
CA VAL A 880 -28.20 -24.90 -5.66
C VAL A 880 -28.71 -24.78 -4.22
N CYS A 881 -28.03 -23.95 -3.41
CA CYS A 881 -28.43 -23.64 -2.04
C CYS A 881 -28.90 -22.21 -1.81
N ALA A 882 -28.43 -21.25 -2.60
CA ALA A 882 -28.97 -19.89 -2.64
C ALA A 882 -28.84 -19.29 -4.04
N GLU A 883 -29.69 -18.33 -4.35
CA GLU A 883 -29.62 -17.53 -5.58
C GLU A 883 -29.55 -16.05 -5.21
N ILE A 884 -28.59 -15.35 -5.82
CA ILE A 884 -28.47 -13.89 -5.80
C ILE A 884 -29.33 -13.33 -6.93
N ASP A 885 -29.92 -12.14 -6.74
CA ASP A 885 -30.68 -11.46 -7.79
C ASP A 885 -29.82 -11.27 -9.05
N SER A 886 -30.17 -12.00 -10.11
CA SER A 886 -29.43 -12.00 -11.38
C SER A 886 -29.82 -10.86 -12.30
N ARG A 887 -30.83 -10.05 -11.98
CA ARG A 887 -31.28 -8.94 -12.86
C ARG A 887 -30.20 -7.88 -13.11
N PRO A 888 -29.44 -7.39 -12.11
CA PRO A 888 -28.34 -6.44 -12.36
C PRO A 888 -27.25 -7.03 -13.25
N TYR A 889 -26.91 -8.31 -13.04
CA TYR A 889 -25.91 -9.03 -13.84
C TYR A 889 -26.34 -9.24 -15.30
N ARG A 890 -27.62 -9.56 -15.54
CA ARG A 890 -28.17 -9.64 -16.91
C ARG A 890 -28.09 -8.30 -17.63
N LEU A 891 -28.44 -7.20 -16.96
CA LEU A 891 -28.33 -5.85 -17.52
C LEU A 891 -26.89 -5.48 -17.89
N ILE A 892 -25.90 -5.90 -17.09
CA ILE A 892 -24.48 -5.72 -17.43
C ILE A 892 -24.11 -6.54 -18.68
N VAL A 893 -24.52 -7.81 -18.76
CA VAL A 893 -24.27 -8.67 -19.94
C VAL A 893 -24.93 -8.11 -21.20
N GLU A 894 -26.17 -7.62 -21.12
CA GLU A 894 -26.90 -6.99 -22.23
C GLU A 894 -26.19 -5.71 -22.69
N ARG A 895 -25.76 -4.86 -21.76
CA ARG A 895 -24.98 -3.64 -22.05
C ARG A 895 -23.65 -3.98 -22.73
N SER A 896 -22.86 -4.89 -22.18
CA SER A 896 -21.57 -5.30 -22.79
C SER A 896 -21.75 -5.93 -24.17
N ASN A 897 -22.88 -6.60 -24.43
CA ASN A 897 -23.20 -7.14 -25.75
C ASN A 897 -23.59 -6.03 -26.76
N ALA A 898 -24.27 -4.97 -26.31
CA ALA A 898 -24.51 -3.78 -27.12
C ALA A 898 -23.20 -3.00 -27.40
N ASP A 899 -22.33 -2.85 -26.41
CA ASP A 899 -21.01 -2.23 -26.56
C ASP A 899 -20.13 -3.00 -27.56
N LEU A 900 -20.17 -4.34 -27.53
CA LEU A 900 -19.48 -5.20 -28.51
C LEU A 900 -20.01 -5.00 -29.93
N THR A 901 -21.32 -4.81 -30.08
CA THR A 901 -21.96 -4.51 -31.37
C THR A 901 -21.50 -3.15 -31.91
N LEU A 902 -21.44 -2.13 -31.06
CA LEU A 902 -20.92 -0.80 -31.41
C LEU A 902 -19.43 -0.84 -31.78
N ALA A 903 -18.61 -1.60 -31.06
CA ALA A 903 -17.18 -1.77 -31.33
C ALA A 903 -16.93 -2.46 -32.68
N ASN A 904 -17.68 -3.52 -33.00
CA ASN A 904 -17.63 -4.18 -34.30
C ASN A 904 -18.07 -3.25 -35.46
N GLY A 905 -19.05 -2.37 -35.22
CA GLY A 905 -19.43 -1.31 -36.15
C GLY A 905 -18.28 -0.32 -36.41
N ARG A 906 -17.57 0.12 -35.36
CA ARG A 906 -16.38 0.97 -35.48
C ARG A 906 -15.23 0.28 -36.23
N LEU A 907 -14.99 -1.00 -35.94
CA LEU A 907 -13.97 -1.81 -36.64
C LEU A 907 -14.29 -1.94 -38.15
N THR A 908 -15.54 -2.21 -38.48
CA THR A 908 -16.02 -2.28 -39.88
C THR A 908 -15.80 -0.94 -40.59
N LYS A 909 -16.14 0.19 -39.94
CA LYS A 909 -15.91 1.54 -40.46
C LYS A 909 -14.41 1.83 -40.66
N ALA A 910 -13.55 1.46 -39.72
CA ALA A 910 -12.10 1.64 -39.81
C ALA A 910 -11.52 0.83 -40.99
N LYS A 911 -11.91 -0.44 -41.14
CA LYS A 911 -11.48 -1.31 -42.25
C LYS A 911 -11.91 -0.77 -43.61
N ALA A 912 -13.13 -0.24 -43.72
CA ALA A 912 -13.60 0.43 -44.94
C ALA A 912 -12.81 1.72 -45.27
N GLN A 913 -12.45 2.51 -44.25
CA GLN A 913 -11.61 3.71 -44.43
C GLN A 913 -10.18 3.36 -44.85
N PHE A 914 -9.60 2.30 -44.27
CA PHE A 914 -8.29 1.79 -44.66
C PHE A 914 -8.27 1.32 -46.12
N ALA A 915 -9.24 0.48 -46.54
CA ALA A 915 -9.35 0.04 -47.92
C ALA A 915 -9.48 1.21 -48.93
N ARG A 916 -10.23 2.26 -48.56
CA ARG A 916 -10.34 3.48 -49.38
C ARG A 916 -9.05 4.30 -49.44
N ALA A 917 -8.29 4.36 -48.34
CA ALA A 917 -6.98 4.99 -48.31
C ALA A 917 -5.98 4.21 -49.18
N GLN A 918 -5.99 2.88 -49.10
CA GLN A 918 -5.13 1.99 -49.88
C GLN A 918 -5.36 2.18 -51.38
N ALA A 919 -6.61 2.08 -51.85
CA ALA A 919 -6.97 2.33 -53.25
C ALA A 919 -6.68 3.77 -53.71
N THR A 920 -6.49 4.72 -52.79
CA THR A 920 -6.08 6.10 -53.11
C THR A 920 -4.57 6.22 -53.22
N TYR A 921 -3.81 5.58 -52.33
CA TYR A 921 -2.36 5.46 -52.43
C TYR A 921 -1.92 4.70 -53.69
N GLU A 922 -2.54 3.57 -54.02
CA GLU A 922 -2.24 2.80 -55.24
C GLU A 922 -2.51 3.62 -56.52
N ARG A 923 -3.58 4.41 -56.56
CA ARG A 923 -3.84 5.35 -57.67
C ARG A 923 -2.81 6.47 -57.72
N ALA A 924 -2.42 7.05 -56.58
CA ALA A 924 -1.38 8.06 -56.50
C ALA A 924 -0.02 7.51 -56.97
N GLN A 925 0.35 6.28 -56.57
CA GLN A 925 1.58 5.62 -56.98
C GLN A 925 1.62 5.39 -58.50
N ASN A 926 0.53 4.90 -59.08
CA ASN A 926 0.41 4.72 -60.53
C ASN A 926 0.49 6.05 -61.31
N LEU A 927 -0.10 7.12 -60.81
CA LEU A 927 0.00 8.46 -61.41
C LEU A 927 1.40 9.07 -61.25
N SER A 928 2.06 8.84 -60.11
CA SER A 928 3.44 9.28 -59.85
C SER A 928 4.44 8.56 -60.77
N ASN A 929 4.25 7.25 -61.00
CA ASN A 929 5.06 6.48 -61.96
C ASN A 929 4.92 7.01 -63.39
N ARG A 930 3.78 7.63 -63.73
CA ARG A 930 3.52 8.32 -65.01
C ARG A 930 3.93 9.81 -64.99
N LYS A 931 4.56 10.30 -63.91
CA LYS A 931 4.90 11.71 -63.67
C LYS A 931 3.72 12.69 -63.75
N ALA A 932 2.50 12.21 -63.49
CA ALA A 932 1.25 12.98 -63.61
C ALA A 932 0.83 13.70 -62.32
N ILE A 933 1.51 13.45 -61.18
CA ILE A 933 1.28 14.15 -59.90
C ILE A 933 2.62 14.48 -59.22
N ALA A 934 2.61 15.46 -58.31
CA ALA A 934 3.77 15.81 -57.49
C ALA A 934 4.07 14.74 -56.43
N SER A 935 5.36 14.57 -56.08
CA SER A 935 5.83 13.64 -55.05
C SER A 935 5.19 13.88 -53.68
N SER A 936 4.92 15.14 -53.33
CA SER A 936 4.21 15.54 -52.11
C SER A 936 2.80 14.92 -52.00
N ALA A 937 2.08 14.76 -53.12
CA ALA A 937 0.75 14.14 -53.13
C ALA A 937 0.80 12.62 -52.90
N LEU A 938 1.85 11.95 -53.40
CA LEU A 938 2.13 10.55 -53.08
C LEU A 938 2.47 10.38 -51.60
N THR A 939 3.36 11.22 -51.05
CA THR A 939 3.73 11.20 -49.63
C THR A 939 2.54 11.47 -48.71
N ALA A 940 1.66 12.41 -49.07
CA ALA A 940 0.43 12.67 -48.32
C ALA A 940 -0.53 11.46 -48.34
N SER A 941 -0.67 10.79 -49.49
CA SER A 941 -1.48 9.59 -49.63
C SER A 941 -0.91 8.41 -48.82
N GLN A 942 0.42 8.29 -48.73
CA GLN A 942 1.09 7.29 -47.90
C GLN A 942 0.85 7.53 -46.40
N LYS A 943 1.05 8.76 -45.91
CA LYS A 943 0.78 9.12 -44.52
C LYS A 943 -0.68 8.86 -44.13
N LEU A 944 -1.62 9.14 -45.03
CA LEU A 944 -3.03 8.84 -44.80
C LEU A 944 -3.30 7.32 -44.72
N LEU A 945 -2.62 6.50 -45.53
CA LEU A 945 -2.73 5.04 -45.46
C LEU A 945 -2.20 4.50 -44.12
N GLU A 946 -1.01 4.97 -43.69
CA GLU A 946 -0.40 4.61 -42.41
C GLU A 946 -1.31 5.01 -41.23
N GLN A 947 -1.90 6.21 -41.28
CA GLN A 947 -2.88 6.67 -40.27
C GLN A 947 -4.12 5.77 -40.22
N ARG A 948 -4.68 5.36 -41.37
CA ARG A 948 -5.86 4.46 -41.39
C ARG A 948 -5.53 3.03 -40.98
N GLN A 949 -4.30 2.56 -41.19
CA GLN A 949 -3.85 1.28 -40.63
C GLN A 949 -3.83 1.33 -39.10
N ALA A 950 -3.34 2.43 -38.51
CA ALA A 950 -3.35 2.63 -37.06
C ALA A 950 -4.79 2.72 -36.49
N ASP A 951 -5.73 3.35 -37.22
CA ASP A 951 -7.15 3.39 -36.84
C ASP A 951 -7.78 1.97 -36.78
N VAL A 952 -7.42 1.08 -37.72
CA VAL A 952 -7.89 -0.33 -37.72
C VAL A 952 -7.35 -1.08 -36.50
N VAL A 953 -6.04 -1.02 -36.25
CA VAL A 953 -5.40 -1.72 -35.10
C VAL A 953 -6.00 -1.24 -33.77
N ARG A 954 -6.30 0.06 -33.64
CA ARG A 954 -6.98 0.62 -32.46
C ARG A 954 -8.40 0.07 -32.29
N ALA A 955 -9.16 -0.07 -33.38
CA ALA A 955 -10.50 -0.63 -33.33
C ALA A 955 -10.49 -2.14 -33.01
N GLU A 956 -9.52 -2.91 -33.48
CA GLU A 956 -9.36 -4.33 -33.15
C GLU A 956 -9.03 -4.54 -31.67
N ALA A 957 -8.12 -3.74 -31.11
CA ALA A 957 -7.81 -3.77 -29.68
C ALA A 957 -9.04 -3.40 -28.82
N SER A 958 -9.85 -2.44 -29.26
CA SER A 958 -11.11 -2.07 -28.58
C SER A 958 -12.14 -3.20 -28.57
N VAL A 959 -12.26 -3.99 -29.65
CA VAL A 959 -13.16 -5.15 -29.69
C VAL A 959 -12.69 -6.22 -28.70
N ALA A 960 -11.41 -6.59 -28.72
CA ALA A 960 -10.86 -7.61 -27.83
C ALA A 960 -11.03 -7.27 -26.33
N LEU A 961 -10.90 -5.99 -25.95
CA LEU A 961 -11.14 -5.54 -24.58
C LEU A 961 -12.61 -5.70 -24.15
N ILE A 962 -13.54 -5.38 -25.04
CA ILE A 962 -14.98 -5.49 -24.76
C ILE A 962 -15.44 -6.96 -24.76
N GLU A 963 -14.85 -7.83 -25.59
CA GLU A 963 -15.07 -9.28 -25.52
C GLU A 963 -14.62 -9.87 -24.17
N ALA A 964 -13.48 -9.42 -23.63
CA ALA A 964 -13.01 -9.82 -22.31
C ALA A 964 -13.97 -9.35 -21.19
N ALA A 965 -14.47 -8.10 -21.28
CA ALA A 965 -15.46 -7.57 -20.34
C ALA A 965 -16.79 -8.35 -20.38
N LEU A 966 -17.29 -8.66 -21.59
CA LEU A 966 -18.49 -9.49 -21.79
C LEU A 966 -18.30 -10.91 -21.23
N SER A 967 -17.11 -11.50 -21.38
CA SER A 967 -16.78 -12.81 -20.81
C SER A 967 -16.79 -12.79 -19.28
N SER A 968 -16.24 -11.74 -18.66
CA SER A 968 -16.31 -11.56 -17.20
C SER A 968 -17.75 -11.41 -16.72
N ALA A 969 -18.54 -10.53 -17.34
CA ALA A 969 -19.93 -10.30 -16.99
C ALA A 969 -20.80 -11.57 -17.07
N ARG A 970 -20.53 -12.45 -18.06
CA ARG A 970 -21.18 -13.77 -18.15
C ARG A 970 -20.77 -14.70 -17.02
N GLY A 971 -19.48 -14.77 -16.69
CA GLY A 971 -18.98 -15.57 -15.56
C GLY A 971 -19.55 -15.12 -14.21
N ASP A 972 -19.77 -13.82 -14.02
CA ASP A 972 -20.37 -13.29 -12.79
C ASP A 972 -21.89 -13.52 -12.75
N LEU A 973 -22.57 -13.49 -13.89
CA LEU A 973 -23.97 -13.93 -14.02
C LEU A 973 -24.13 -15.43 -13.70
N GLU A 974 -23.23 -16.31 -14.14
CA GLU A 974 -23.27 -17.73 -13.78
C GLU A 974 -23.06 -17.95 -12.27
N ARG A 975 -22.23 -17.12 -11.63
CA ARG A 975 -21.94 -17.18 -10.19
C ARG A 975 -23.05 -16.65 -9.28
N THR A 976 -24.16 -16.14 -9.82
CA THR A 976 -25.31 -15.75 -8.99
C THR A 976 -25.99 -16.96 -8.34
N SER A 977 -25.82 -18.16 -8.89
CA SER A 977 -26.31 -19.41 -8.32
C SER A 977 -25.25 -20.05 -7.42
N ILE A 978 -25.48 -20.07 -6.11
CA ILE A 978 -24.55 -20.62 -5.13
C ILE A 978 -24.78 -22.13 -4.99
N LEU A 979 -23.79 -22.92 -5.37
CA LEU A 979 -23.83 -24.39 -5.37
C LEU A 979 -23.11 -24.99 -4.16
N SER A 980 -23.59 -26.12 -3.65
CA SER A 980 -22.85 -26.91 -2.66
C SER A 980 -21.64 -27.61 -3.31
N PRO A 981 -20.42 -27.47 -2.77
CA PRO A 981 -19.23 -28.14 -3.31
C PRO A 981 -19.13 -29.62 -2.91
N ILE A 982 -19.90 -30.06 -1.91
CA ILE A 982 -19.86 -31.42 -1.34
C ILE A 982 -21.27 -31.99 -1.13
N GLU A 983 -21.35 -33.31 -0.98
CA GLU A 983 -22.52 -33.99 -0.43
C GLU A 983 -22.41 -34.06 1.11
N GLY A 984 -23.49 -33.76 1.82
CA GLY A 984 -23.51 -33.69 3.28
C GLY A 984 -24.78 -33.07 3.86
N THR A 985 -24.81 -32.83 5.16
CA THR A 985 -25.93 -32.18 5.88
C THR A 985 -25.57 -30.74 6.23
N VAL A 986 -26.47 -29.80 5.96
CA VAL A 986 -26.33 -28.39 6.36
C VAL A 986 -26.46 -28.28 7.88
N VAL A 987 -25.44 -27.78 8.57
CA VAL A 987 -25.43 -27.62 10.05
C VAL A 987 -25.61 -26.18 10.50
N ALA A 988 -25.35 -25.20 9.62
CA ALA A 988 -25.63 -23.80 9.87
C ALA A 988 -26.03 -23.06 8.59
N ARG A 989 -26.88 -22.04 8.75
CA ARG A 989 -27.28 -21.09 7.72
C ARG A 989 -27.16 -19.68 8.30
N ASP A 990 -26.23 -18.91 7.76
CA ASP A 990 -25.92 -17.54 8.19
C ASP A 990 -26.50 -16.48 7.23
N VAL A 991 -27.40 -16.90 6.32
CA VAL A 991 -28.02 -16.09 5.27
C VAL A 991 -29.55 -16.09 5.34
N ARG A 992 -30.18 -14.99 4.94
CA ARG A 992 -31.64 -14.82 4.78
C ARG A 992 -31.99 -14.26 3.40
N THR A 993 -33.18 -14.60 2.89
CA THR A 993 -33.74 -13.96 1.69
C THR A 993 -33.89 -12.44 1.92
N GLY A 994 -33.52 -11.63 0.94
CA GLY A 994 -33.49 -10.16 1.03
C GLY A 994 -32.25 -9.58 1.70
N GLN A 995 -31.32 -10.39 2.21
CA GLN A 995 -30.03 -9.94 2.75
C GLN A 995 -29.07 -9.58 1.61
N THR A 996 -28.40 -8.44 1.72
CA THR A 996 -27.24 -8.10 0.87
C THR A 996 -26.00 -8.84 1.35
N VAL A 997 -25.34 -9.56 0.46
CA VAL A 997 -24.08 -10.28 0.74
C VAL A 997 -22.98 -9.81 -0.19
N VAL A 998 -21.74 -9.86 0.28
CA VAL A 998 -20.54 -9.59 -0.53
C VAL A 998 -19.84 -10.89 -0.93
N ALA A 999 -19.13 -10.89 -2.06
CA ALA A 999 -18.29 -12.01 -2.46
C ALA A 999 -17.33 -12.43 -1.32
N GLY A 1000 -17.26 -13.74 -1.04
CA GLY A 1000 -16.51 -14.31 0.08
C GLY A 1000 -17.30 -14.45 1.40
N HIS A 1001 -18.49 -13.84 1.52
CA HIS A 1001 -19.31 -13.97 2.74
C HIS A 1001 -19.82 -15.41 2.94
N PRO A 1002 -19.63 -16.06 4.11
CA PRO A 1002 -20.11 -17.41 4.37
C PRO A 1002 -21.65 -17.43 4.52
N LEU A 1003 -22.31 -18.33 3.80
CA LEU A 1003 -23.76 -18.46 3.74
C LEU A 1003 -24.28 -19.72 4.45
N PHE A 1004 -23.57 -20.85 4.29
CA PHE A 1004 -23.93 -22.14 4.88
C PHE A 1004 -22.69 -22.86 5.40
N ARG A 1005 -22.87 -23.78 6.34
CA ARG A 1005 -21.86 -24.78 6.73
C ARG A 1005 -22.42 -26.19 6.56
N VAL A 1006 -21.66 -27.08 5.93
CA VAL A 1006 -22.05 -28.46 5.60
C VAL A 1006 -21.08 -29.47 6.22
N VAL A 1007 -21.60 -30.56 6.77
CA VAL A 1007 -20.84 -31.67 7.39
C VAL A 1007 -21.14 -32.99 6.67
N ALA A 1008 -20.10 -33.82 6.48
CA ALA A 1008 -20.19 -35.03 5.65
C ALA A 1008 -20.94 -36.21 6.30
N ASP A 1009 -20.72 -36.52 7.59
CA ASP A 1009 -21.41 -37.62 8.30
C ASP A 1009 -21.61 -37.29 9.80
N PRO A 1010 -22.85 -37.23 10.32
CA PRO A 1010 -23.12 -37.00 11.75
C PRO A 1010 -22.98 -38.24 12.65
N ARG A 1011 -22.73 -39.44 12.11
CA ARG A 1011 -22.64 -40.70 12.88
C ARG A 1011 -21.31 -40.89 13.61
N ILE A 1012 -20.34 -40.01 13.37
CA ILE A 1012 -19.00 -40.03 13.98
C ILE A 1012 -18.80 -38.71 14.72
N VAL A 1013 -18.57 -38.77 16.03
CA VAL A 1013 -18.39 -37.57 16.88
C VAL A 1013 -16.97 -37.51 17.45
N LYS A 1014 -16.46 -36.29 17.65
CA LYS A 1014 -15.12 -36.02 18.16
C LYS A 1014 -15.20 -35.25 19.48
N ILE A 1015 -14.88 -35.92 20.57
CA ILE A 1015 -14.96 -35.35 21.93
C ILE A 1015 -13.60 -34.74 22.26
N ARG A 1016 -13.58 -33.45 22.63
CA ARG A 1016 -12.35 -32.76 23.01
C ARG A 1016 -12.24 -32.69 24.53
N VAL A 1017 -11.06 -33.03 25.04
CA VAL A 1017 -10.81 -33.36 26.43
C VAL A 1017 -9.51 -32.71 26.85
N SER A 1018 -9.49 -31.93 27.91
CA SER A 1018 -8.25 -31.30 28.38
C SER A 1018 -7.61 -32.17 29.48
N VAL A 1019 -6.31 -32.46 29.37
CA VAL A 1019 -5.56 -33.32 30.30
C VAL A 1019 -4.19 -32.74 30.63
N ASP A 1020 -3.64 -33.07 31.80
CA ASP A 1020 -2.31 -32.61 32.21
C ASP A 1020 -1.17 -33.24 31.39
N VAL A 1021 -0.01 -32.56 31.36
CA VAL A 1021 1.22 -32.98 30.65
C VAL A 1021 1.56 -34.46 30.83
N ARG A 1022 1.43 -34.97 32.07
CA ARG A 1022 1.79 -36.35 32.46
C ARG A 1022 0.83 -37.40 31.89
N VAL A 1023 -0.41 -36.99 31.61
CA VAL A 1023 -1.43 -37.83 30.97
C VAL A 1023 -1.25 -37.77 29.46
N ALA A 1024 -1.08 -36.57 28.89
CA ALA A 1024 -0.86 -36.37 27.46
C ALA A 1024 0.36 -37.13 26.92
N THR A 1025 1.45 -37.21 27.70
CA THR A 1025 2.67 -37.98 27.36
C THR A 1025 2.55 -39.48 27.56
N ALA A 1026 1.55 -39.97 28.31
CA ALA A 1026 1.31 -41.39 28.53
C ALA A 1026 0.33 -42.01 27.51
N LEU A 1027 -0.53 -41.20 26.90
CA LEU A 1027 -1.51 -41.61 25.89
C LEU A 1027 -0.90 -41.73 24.48
N ARG A 1028 -1.42 -42.65 23.67
CA ARG A 1028 -1.09 -42.77 22.25
C ARG A 1028 -2.35 -42.67 21.39
N VAL A 1029 -2.18 -42.14 20.18
CA VAL A 1029 -3.22 -42.20 19.15
C VAL A 1029 -3.51 -43.67 18.83
N GLY A 1030 -4.79 -44.06 18.90
CA GLY A 1030 -5.27 -45.44 18.82
C GLY A 1030 -5.53 -46.13 20.16
N ASP A 1031 -5.27 -45.49 21.30
CA ASP A 1031 -5.66 -46.04 22.61
C ASP A 1031 -7.19 -45.99 22.79
N ALA A 1032 -7.77 -47.08 23.31
CA ALA A 1032 -9.20 -47.22 23.58
C ALA A 1032 -9.60 -46.50 24.87
N VAL A 1033 -10.75 -45.82 24.85
CA VAL A 1033 -11.22 -44.96 25.93
C VAL A 1033 -12.72 -45.14 26.12
N SER A 1034 -13.11 -45.52 27.35
CA SER A 1034 -14.50 -45.56 27.77
C SER A 1034 -14.91 -44.24 28.44
N PHE A 1035 -16.11 -43.75 28.15
CA PHE A 1035 -16.66 -42.54 28.76
C PHE A 1035 -18.16 -42.62 28.98
N SER A 1036 -18.69 -41.81 29.89
CA SER A 1036 -20.12 -41.62 30.10
C SER A 1036 -20.49 -40.14 29.99
N VAL A 1037 -21.73 -39.87 29.65
CA VAL A 1037 -22.29 -38.51 29.56
C VAL A 1037 -23.15 -38.26 30.78
N GLU A 1038 -23.17 -37.03 31.28
CA GLU A 1038 -23.86 -36.68 32.54
C GLU A 1038 -25.37 -36.98 32.50
N ARG A 1039 -25.96 -37.00 31.30
CA ARG A 1039 -27.38 -37.30 31.06
C ARG A 1039 -27.73 -38.79 31.06
N GLU A 1040 -26.75 -39.68 30.86
CA GLU A 1040 -26.90 -41.14 30.91
C GLU A 1040 -25.65 -41.76 31.60
N PRO A 1041 -25.47 -41.55 32.93
CA PRO A 1041 -24.23 -41.90 33.63
C PRO A 1041 -23.95 -43.41 33.70
N ASP A 1042 -25.00 -44.24 33.62
CA ASP A 1042 -24.91 -45.70 33.61
C ASP A 1042 -24.55 -46.28 32.24
N TYR A 1043 -24.68 -45.50 31.15
CA TYR A 1043 -24.34 -45.93 29.80
C TYR A 1043 -22.90 -45.53 29.45
N ARG A 1044 -22.10 -46.52 29.00
CA ARG A 1044 -20.71 -46.29 28.59
C ARG A 1044 -20.58 -46.33 27.09
N PHE A 1045 -20.04 -45.25 26.54
CA PHE A 1045 -19.64 -45.13 25.16
C PHE A 1045 -18.17 -45.51 25.03
N GLU A 1046 -17.84 -46.22 23.96
CA GLU A 1046 -16.46 -46.58 23.61
C GLU A 1046 -15.97 -45.66 22.49
N GLY A 1047 -14.75 -45.15 22.64
CA GLY A 1047 -14.06 -44.32 21.66
C GLY A 1047 -12.57 -44.62 21.59
N GLN A 1048 -11.88 -43.97 20.67
CA GLN A 1048 -10.43 -44.07 20.52
C GLN A 1048 -9.80 -42.68 20.46
N VAL A 1049 -8.63 -42.52 21.09
CA VAL A 1049 -7.83 -41.28 20.95
C VAL A 1049 -7.40 -41.15 19.49
N THR A 1050 -7.89 -40.15 18.77
CA THR A 1050 -7.56 -39.93 17.36
C THR A 1050 -6.60 -38.77 17.14
N GLN A 1051 -6.51 -37.84 18.10
CA GLN A 1051 -5.55 -36.75 18.06
C GLN A 1051 -5.15 -36.33 19.47
N ILE A 1052 -3.89 -35.96 19.66
CA ILE A 1052 -3.39 -35.29 20.87
C ILE A 1052 -2.78 -33.98 20.39
N SER A 1053 -3.30 -32.85 20.89
CA SER A 1053 -2.74 -31.52 20.62
C SER A 1053 -1.35 -31.42 21.25
N ILE A 1054 -0.42 -30.81 20.53
CA ILE A 1054 1.01 -30.74 20.91
C ILE A 1054 1.34 -29.38 21.55
N ASP A 1055 0.47 -28.39 21.36
CA ASP A 1055 0.56 -27.08 21.99
C ASP A 1055 -0.39 -27.02 23.21
N PRO A 1056 0.08 -26.60 24.41
CA PRO A 1056 -0.78 -26.33 25.54
C PRO A 1056 -1.62 -25.06 25.32
N ARG A 1057 -2.79 -24.96 25.94
CA ARG A 1057 -3.61 -23.74 25.84
C ARG A 1057 -2.91 -22.56 26.53
N ALA A 1058 -2.56 -21.54 25.76
CA ALA A 1058 -1.80 -20.37 26.23
C ALA A 1058 -2.50 -19.50 27.30
N THR A 1059 -3.77 -19.78 27.60
CA THR A 1059 -4.60 -19.06 28.58
C THR A 1059 -4.69 -19.74 29.96
N GLU A 1060 -4.17 -20.95 30.16
CA GLU A 1060 -4.18 -21.62 31.47
C GLU A 1060 -2.75 -21.91 32.00
N PRO A 1061 -2.38 -21.45 33.20
CA PRO A 1061 -1.01 -21.56 33.73
C PRO A 1061 -0.58 -22.99 34.11
N SER A 1062 -1.48 -23.98 34.03
CA SER A 1062 -1.20 -25.38 34.38
C SER A 1062 -0.71 -26.25 33.21
N GLY A 1063 -0.66 -25.71 31.98
CA GLY A 1063 -0.10 -26.42 30.83
C GLY A 1063 -0.92 -27.63 30.37
N LYS A 1064 -2.25 -27.51 30.33
CA LYS A 1064 -3.13 -28.58 29.84
C LYS A 1064 -3.10 -28.72 28.32
N TYR A 1065 -3.21 -29.97 27.87
CA TYR A 1065 -3.21 -30.38 26.46
C TYR A 1065 -4.60 -30.89 26.06
N ASP A 1066 -5.04 -30.56 24.85
CA ASP A 1066 -6.31 -31.05 24.31
C ASP A 1066 -6.12 -32.41 23.59
N VAL A 1067 -6.77 -33.44 24.11
CA VAL A 1067 -6.93 -34.76 23.48
C VAL A 1067 -8.28 -34.82 22.78
N VAL A 1068 -8.30 -35.41 21.58
CA VAL A 1068 -9.53 -35.69 20.82
C VAL A 1068 -9.77 -37.19 20.81
N VAL A 1069 -10.95 -37.59 21.29
CA VAL A 1069 -11.44 -38.96 21.26
C VAL A 1069 -12.54 -39.04 20.20
N THR A 1070 -12.37 -39.87 19.18
CA THR A 1070 -13.46 -40.17 18.24
C THR A 1070 -14.30 -41.31 18.79
N ALA A 1071 -15.62 -41.14 18.78
CA ALA A 1071 -16.59 -42.16 19.17
C ALA A 1071 -17.63 -42.35 18.07
N ALA A 1072 -18.12 -43.58 17.92
CA ALA A 1072 -19.27 -43.87 17.07
C ALA A 1072 -20.56 -43.46 17.78
N ASN A 1073 -21.46 -42.79 17.07
CA ASN A 1073 -22.75 -42.31 17.55
C ASN A 1073 -23.90 -42.91 16.72
N PRO A 1074 -24.03 -44.25 16.63
CA PRO A 1074 -24.98 -44.89 15.71
C PRO A 1074 -26.44 -44.56 16.03
N ASP A 1075 -26.76 -44.37 17.31
CA ASP A 1075 -28.11 -44.08 17.81
C ASP A 1075 -28.38 -42.58 18.02
N LEU A 1076 -27.47 -41.71 17.56
CA LEU A 1076 -27.55 -40.24 17.69
C LEU A 1076 -27.72 -39.69 19.13
N ARG A 1077 -27.32 -40.46 20.15
CA ARG A 1077 -27.44 -40.09 21.57
C ARG A 1077 -26.46 -39.00 22.02
N LEU A 1078 -25.32 -38.88 21.35
CA LEU A 1078 -24.31 -37.85 21.65
C LEU A 1078 -24.62 -36.58 20.84
N ALA A 1079 -25.00 -35.49 21.52
CA ALA A 1079 -25.23 -34.20 20.89
C ALA A 1079 -24.03 -33.24 21.07
N PRO A 1080 -23.76 -32.32 20.12
CA PRO A 1080 -22.75 -31.27 20.29
C PRO A 1080 -22.99 -30.45 21.57
N GLY A 1081 -21.91 -30.12 22.28
CA GLY A 1081 -21.97 -29.32 23.50
C GLY A 1081 -22.29 -30.08 24.80
N MET A 1082 -22.55 -31.39 24.74
CA MET A 1082 -22.70 -32.21 25.95
C MET A 1082 -21.38 -32.36 26.73
N SER A 1083 -21.44 -32.23 28.05
CA SER A 1083 -20.35 -32.57 28.98
C SER A 1083 -20.24 -34.08 29.20
N THR A 1084 -19.02 -34.59 29.20
CA THR A 1084 -18.70 -36.02 29.29
C THR A 1084 -17.61 -36.26 30.33
N THR A 1085 -17.75 -37.29 31.15
CA THR A 1085 -16.69 -37.72 32.08
C THR A 1085 -15.99 -38.94 31.50
N ILE A 1086 -14.68 -38.82 31.31
CA ILE A 1086 -13.88 -39.75 30.55
C ILE A 1086 -12.93 -40.48 31.49
N ARG A 1087 -12.90 -41.82 31.38
CA ARG A 1087 -12.14 -42.71 32.26
C ARG A 1087 -11.15 -43.51 31.44
N MET A 1088 -9.86 -43.23 31.64
CA MET A 1088 -8.77 -43.78 30.83
C MET A 1088 -7.98 -44.83 31.61
N THR A 1089 -7.80 -46.00 31.00
CA THR A 1089 -7.06 -47.12 31.59
C THR A 1089 -5.81 -47.43 30.74
N PRO A 1090 -4.58 -47.20 31.25
CA PRO A 1090 -3.36 -47.45 30.49
C PRO A 1090 -3.21 -48.91 30.08
N ARG A 1091 -2.73 -49.13 28.84
CA ARG A 1091 -2.70 -50.44 28.16
C ARG A 1091 -1.79 -51.50 28.82
N SER A 1092 -1.00 -51.16 29.84
CA SER A 1092 -0.09 -52.07 30.55
C SER A 1092 -0.74 -52.94 31.64
N GLN A 1093 -2.05 -52.80 31.88
CA GLN A 1093 -2.78 -53.61 32.88
C GLN A 1093 -3.98 -54.41 32.33
N ALA A 1094 -4.14 -54.50 31.01
CA ALA A 1094 -5.15 -55.37 30.41
C ALA A 1094 -4.69 -56.84 30.46
N ALA A 1095 -5.28 -57.63 31.37
CA ALA A 1095 -5.05 -59.07 31.44
C ALA A 1095 -5.50 -59.79 30.15
N PRO A 1096 -4.86 -60.91 29.75
CA PRO A 1096 -5.16 -61.59 28.48
C PRO A 1096 -6.49 -62.37 28.56
N ALA A 1097 -7.60 -61.70 28.22
CA ALA A 1097 -8.93 -62.30 28.23
C ALA A 1097 -9.26 -63.04 26.91
N ALA A 1098 -9.20 -64.37 26.98
CA ALA A 1098 -9.99 -65.37 26.25
C ALA A 1098 -10.39 -65.12 24.77
N ARG A 1099 -9.87 -65.98 23.87
CA ARG A 1099 -10.49 -66.29 22.57
C ARG A 1099 -11.98 -66.62 22.73
N ARG A 1100 -12.88 -65.82 22.17
CA ARG A 1100 -14.20 -66.29 21.70
C ARG A 1100 -14.35 -65.99 20.21
N ARG A 1101 -14.72 -67.02 19.44
CA ARG A 1101 -15.00 -66.92 18.01
C ARG A 1101 -16.26 -66.07 17.79
N HIS A 1102 -16.11 -64.96 17.10
CA HIS A 1102 -17.15 -64.46 16.22
C HIS A 1102 -16.59 -64.36 14.81
N LYS A 1103 -17.34 -64.87 13.82
CA LYS A 1103 -16.94 -64.91 12.42
C LYS A 1103 -17.00 -63.48 11.87
N SER A 1104 -15.92 -63.00 11.27
CA SER A 1104 -15.96 -61.85 10.37
C SER A 1104 -16.55 -62.28 9.02
N PRO A 1105 -17.63 -61.64 8.52
CA PRO A 1105 -18.08 -61.80 7.15
C PRO A 1105 -17.63 -60.60 6.30
N SER A 1106 -16.36 -60.58 5.87
CA SER A 1106 -15.85 -59.56 4.94
C SER A 1106 -14.60 -60.03 4.16
N GLN A 1107 -14.71 -61.21 3.53
CA GLN A 1107 -13.89 -61.59 2.37
C GLN A 1107 -14.83 -61.87 1.20
N SER A 1108 -15.38 -60.82 0.60
CA SER A 1108 -16.18 -60.86 -0.64
C SER A 1108 -16.64 -59.44 -1.05
N ALA A 1109 -15.71 -58.58 -1.46
CA ALA A 1109 -16.03 -57.24 -1.99
C ALA A 1109 -15.04 -56.72 -3.07
N ASP A 1110 -13.82 -57.25 -3.18
CA ASP A 1110 -12.82 -56.77 -4.16
C ASP A 1110 -12.91 -57.40 -5.57
N ASP A 1111 -13.69 -58.47 -5.77
CA ASP A 1111 -13.78 -59.19 -7.06
C ASP A 1111 -14.99 -58.82 -7.93
N ALA A 1112 -15.78 -57.78 -7.58
CA ALA A 1112 -17.05 -57.47 -8.25
C ALA A 1112 -17.06 -56.23 -9.16
N VAL A 1113 -15.95 -55.51 -9.32
CA VAL A 1113 -15.90 -54.25 -10.10
C VAL A 1113 -15.08 -54.35 -11.40
N SER A 1114 -14.16 -55.32 -11.52
CA SER A 1114 -13.31 -55.49 -12.72
C SER A 1114 -13.95 -56.18 -13.94
N GLN A 1115 -15.26 -56.50 -13.90
CA GLN A 1115 -15.92 -57.23 -15.01
C GLN A 1115 -17.19 -56.58 -15.60
N LYS A 1116 -17.55 -55.35 -15.18
CA LYS A 1116 -18.79 -54.68 -15.63
C LYS A 1116 -18.61 -53.39 -16.44
N ARG A 1117 -17.43 -53.20 -17.06
CA ARG A 1117 -17.12 -52.04 -17.93
C ARG A 1117 -16.65 -52.40 -19.35
N ARG A 1118 -16.99 -53.60 -19.82
CA ARG A 1118 -17.08 -53.98 -21.23
C ARG A 1118 -18.45 -54.64 -21.43
N GLN A 1119 -19.05 -54.47 -22.62
CA GLN A 1119 -20.42 -54.90 -22.98
C GLN A 1119 -21.58 -54.10 -22.31
N HIS A 1120 -21.71 -52.81 -22.64
CA HIS A 1120 -23.03 -52.19 -22.86
C HIS A 1120 -22.89 -50.85 -23.62
N THR A 1121 -22.82 -50.91 -24.95
CA THR A 1121 -23.32 -49.90 -25.91
C THR A 1121 -22.91 -50.28 -27.34
N ARG A 1122 -23.63 -51.23 -27.96
CA ARG A 1122 -23.78 -51.26 -29.42
C ARG A 1122 -25.03 -52.04 -29.85
N SER A 1123 -25.84 -51.35 -30.66
CA SER A 1123 -26.95 -51.80 -31.51
C SER A 1123 -28.38 -51.68 -30.96
N LEU A 1124 -29.30 -51.48 -31.93
CA LEU A 1124 -30.72 -51.09 -31.82
C LEU A 1124 -30.94 -49.63 -31.36
N GLY A 1125 -31.36 -48.67 -32.20
CA GLY A 1125 -31.47 -48.67 -33.67
C GLY A 1125 -32.78 -48.10 -34.22
N ARG A 1126 -32.69 -46.89 -34.78
CA ARG A 1126 -33.53 -46.29 -35.84
C ARG A 1126 -35.05 -46.13 -35.67
N SER A 1127 -35.42 -44.86 -35.63
CA SER A 1127 -36.45 -44.19 -36.47
C SER A 1127 -35.90 -42.80 -36.85
N VAL A 1128 -36.38 -41.99 -37.81
CA VAL A 1128 -37.17 -42.19 -39.06
C VAL A 1128 -36.89 -40.96 -39.97
N LEU A 1129 -36.90 -41.11 -41.32
CA LEU A 1129 -36.86 -40.05 -42.38
C LEU A 1129 -35.72 -38.97 -42.28
N ALA A 1130 -34.72 -38.84 -43.15
CA ALA A 1130 -34.58 -38.89 -44.63
C ALA A 1130 -35.09 -37.65 -45.41
N ARG A 1131 -34.15 -36.81 -45.88
CA ARG A 1131 -34.05 -36.31 -47.28
C ARG A 1131 -32.73 -35.56 -47.56
N HIS A 1132 -32.13 -35.89 -48.71
CA HIS A 1132 -31.32 -35.12 -49.69
C HIS A 1132 -30.46 -33.90 -49.28
N LEU A 1133 -29.39 -33.53 -50.00
CA LEU A 1133 -28.43 -34.16 -50.93
C LEU A 1133 -27.29 -33.11 -51.09
N GLY A 1134 -26.07 -33.51 -51.42
CA GLY A 1134 -24.94 -32.56 -51.52
C GLY A 1134 -24.77 -31.90 -52.90
N GLY A 1135 -23.96 -30.84 -52.93
CA GLY A 1135 -23.30 -30.31 -54.14
C GLY A 1135 -23.95 -29.07 -54.77
N GLY A 1136 -23.15 -28.02 -54.99
CA GLY A 1136 -23.54 -26.84 -55.77
C GLY A 1136 -22.85 -25.55 -55.38
N ASP A 1137 -21.61 -25.33 -55.85
CA ASP A 1137 -21.07 -23.97 -55.95
C ASP A 1137 -21.89 -23.16 -56.97
N ASN A 1138 -22.29 -21.93 -56.63
CA ASN A 1138 -21.80 -20.78 -57.42
C ASN A 1138 -22.00 -19.42 -56.73
N GLN A 1139 -21.17 -18.47 -57.17
CA GLN A 1139 -21.18 -17.07 -56.75
C GLN A 1139 -22.37 -16.31 -57.34
N THR A 1140 -22.86 -15.27 -56.65
CA THR A 1140 -22.95 -13.88 -57.15
C THR A 1140 -23.67 -12.93 -56.17
N GLY A 1141 -23.30 -11.65 -56.20
CA GLY A 1141 -24.30 -10.57 -56.23
C GLY A 1141 -24.89 -10.00 -54.92
N ALA A 1142 -24.13 -9.13 -54.27
CA ALA A 1142 -24.52 -7.75 -53.96
C ALA A 1142 -25.84 -7.38 -53.19
N THR A 1143 -25.63 -6.53 -52.17
CA THR A 1143 -26.40 -5.32 -51.78
C THR A 1143 -27.71 -5.37 -50.96
N ALA A 1144 -27.71 -4.46 -49.98
CA ALA A 1144 -28.82 -3.75 -49.33
C ALA A 1144 -29.64 -4.49 -48.23
N GLY A 1145 -29.68 -3.85 -47.05
CA GLY A 1145 -30.28 -4.32 -45.80
C GLY A 1145 -29.57 -3.68 -44.62
#